data_AF-A0A9Q0JA15-F1
#
_entry.id   AF-A0A9Q0JA15-F1
#
_cell.length_a   1.000
_cell.length_b   1.000
_cell.length_c   1.000
_cell.angle_alpha   90.00
_cell.angle_beta   90.00
_cell.angle_gamma   90.00
#
_symmetry.space_group_name_H-M   'P 1'
#
loop_
_entity.id
_entity.type
_entity.pdbx_description
1 polymer ?
#
loop_
_entity_poly.entity_id
_entity_poly.type
_entity_poly.pdbx_seq_one_letter_code
_entity_poly.pdbx_strand_id
1 'polypeptide(L)'
;MGRCSIPILGFVLLCFLVAAAGATGGANYLKYKDPEQPLGARIRDLMKRMTLQEKIGQMVQIERSVATPDVMKNYFIGSVLSGGGSVPAPKASPETWVNTVNAIQNGALSTRLGIPMIYGIDAVHGHNNVYNATIFPHNVCRDPRWGRCYESYSEDHRIVQAMTEIIPGLQGDLPAKSRKGVPYVAPGKTKVAACAKHFVGDGGTVKGIDENNTGFVISDWQGIDRITSPPGVNYSYSVEAGVSAGIDMIMIPYNFTQFIDELTNQVKKNIIPMSRIDDAVKRILRVKFAMGLFETPLADLSLANQLGSQEHRELAREAVRKSLVLLKNGKYAAKPLLPLPKKAPKILVAGSHANNLGYQCGGWTITWQGLGGNDLTVGTTILDAVKKTVDPSTQVVFNENPDSNFVKSNQFSYAIVVVGEPPYAEMYGDSSNLTIFEPGPTAINNVCGAVKCVVVVVSGRPVVVQPYLAKIEALVAAWLPGTEGQGVTDVLFGDYGFTGKLARTWFKTVDQLPMNANAEYVKYKDPAQPMNARIKDLMSRMTVGEKIGQMVQLDRVATTPDIVKTYSIGSLLSGGGSVPSLRATPKDWIAMFNGFQNASLSTRLGIPLIYGIDAVHGHNNVYQATVFPHNVGLGATRDPHLVKKIGAATALEVRATGLNYVCRDPRWGRCYESYSEDPSIVKEMTDIILGLQGEIPSTGRKGVPFVGGRDKVAACAKHFVGDGGTTRGINENNTVIDFHGLMSIHMPGYFSAIIKGVSTVMVSYSSWNGEKMHANRALVTDFLKNTLKFRGIDKITSPPHANYTYSVLKGVSAGIDMIMVPLDHTGFIDALTSLVDNNFIPMSRIDDAVRRILRVKFTMGLFENPFADESFVDQLGSQAHRNLAREAVRKSLVLLKNGEAADNPILPLPKKAARILVAGTHADNLGYQCGGWTLTWQGTGGNDNTAGTTILEAISAAVHPSTEIIYNETPDADFVKSKDFSYAIVVVGEPPYAEGMGDSLNLTIPEPGPSTITNVCGNVKCVVVIVSGRPVVIEPYLPQISGLVAAWLPGTEGQGVADVLFGDYGFTGKLPRTWFKTADQLPMNVGDPHYDPLYPFGFGLQTTAR
;
A
#
# COMPACT_ATOMS: atom_id res chain seq x y z
N MET A 1 21.83 14.86 -79.08
CA MET A 1 22.40 16.19 -79.39
C MET A 1 21.30 17.22 -79.25
N GLY A 2 21.61 18.46 -78.83
CA GLY A 2 20.58 19.49 -78.61
C GLY A 2 21.07 20.65 -77.77
N ARG A 3 21.97 21.48 -78.32
CA ARG A 3 22.30 22.80 -77.78
C ARG A 3 21.33 23.82 -78.38
N CYS A 4 20.86 24.80 -77.61
CA CYS A 4 20.59 26.13 -78.13
C CYS A 4 20.81 27.17 -77.01
N SER A 5 21.31 28.35 -77.36
CA SER A 5 21.87 29.32 -76.40
C SER A 5 21.26 30.71 -76.56
N ILE A 6 21.31 31.44 -75.44
CA ILE A 6 20.87 32.84 -75.22
C ILE A 6 21.73 33.80 -76.06
N PRO A 7 21.23 34.99 -76.47
CA PRO A 7 21.73 36.21 -75.83
C PRO A 7 20.72 37.35 -75.57
N ILE A 8 20.86 37.96 -74.38
CA ILE A 8 20.85 39.42 -74.12
C ILE A 8 19.59 40.25 -74.47
N LEU A 9 18.66 40.35 -73.51
CA LEU A 9 17.90 41.60 -73.23
C LEU A 9 17.39 41.67 -71.77
N GLY A 10 18.19 41.22 -70.79
CA GLY A 10 17.71 40.91 -69.42
C GLY A 10 18.36 41.67 -68.26
N PHE A 11 19.16 42.71 -68.51
CA PHE A 11 19.99 43.34 -67.44
C PHE A 11 19.59 44.75 -67.01
N VAL A 12 18.62 45.40 -67.69
CA VAL A 12 18.21 46.79 -67.37
C VAL A 12 16.94 46.84 -66.50
N LEU A 13 16.08 45.82 -66.55
CA LEU A 13 14.84 45.80 -65.74
C LEU A 13 15.05 45.42 -64.26
N LEU A 14 16.22 44.87 -63.91
CA LEU A 14 16.51 44.42 -62.54
C LEU A 14 16.94 45.57 -61.60
N CYS A 15 17.48 46.67 -62.13
CA CYS A 15 17.97 47.78 -61.31
C CYS A 15 16.87 48.68 -60.74
N PHE A 16 15.69 48.75 -61.35
CA PHE A 16 14.58 49.56 -60.83
C PHE A 16 13.68 48.85 -59.79
N LEU A 17 13.69 47.51 -59.74
CA LEU A 17 12.98 46.76 -58.70
C LEU A 17 13.77 46.65 -57.37
N VAL A 18 15.08 46.92 -57.38
CA VAL A 18 15.91 46.92 -56.17
C VAL A 18 15.84 48.25 -55.41
N ALA A 19 15.45 49.35 -56.06
CA ALA A 19 15.32 50.67 -55.43
C ALA A 19 14.05 50.84 -54.57
N ALA A 20 13.01 50.03 -54.80
CA ALA A 20 11.75 50.09 -54.04
C ALA A 20 11.72 49.18 -52.78
N ALA A 21 12.74 48.31 -52.60
CA ALA A 21 12.89 47.49 -51.41
C ALA A 21 13.71 48.17 -50.29
N GLY A 22 14.16 49.41 -50.51
CA GLY A 22 15.04 50.17 -49.62
C GLY A 22 14.34 51.10 -48.61
N ALA A 23 13.06 50.89 -48.29
CA ALA A 23 12.29 51.84 -47.46
C ALA A 23 11.17 51.25 -46.59
N THR A 24 11.30 50.02 -46.06
CA THR A 24 10.50 49.58 -44.90
C THR A 24 11.38 48.90 -43.87
N GLY A 25 11.76 49.64 -42.82
CA GLY A 25 12.53 49.09 -41.70
C GLY A 25 11.75 47.97 -41.02
N GLY A 26 12.23 46.73 -41.13
CA GLY A 26 11.57 45.56 -40.56
C GLY A 26 11.46 45.68 -39.04
N ALA A 27 10.24 45.85 -38.53
CA ALA A 27 9.98 45.78 -37.10
C ALA A 27 10.43 44.41 -36.58
N ASN A 28 11.37 44.40 -35.62
CA ASN A 28 11.90 43.18 -35.03
C ASN A 28 10.77 42.35 -34.42
N TYR A 29 10.38 41.25 -35.09
CA TYR A 29 9.33 40.35 -34.64
C TYR A 29 9.65 39.82 -33.22
N LEU A 30 8.82 40.22 -32.26
CA LEU A 30 8.99 39.91 -30.83
C LEU A 30 8.30 38.58 -30.52
N LYS A 31 8.97 37.47 -30.80
CA LYS A 31 8.45 36.11 -30.61
C LYS A 31 7.88 35.85 -29.21
N TYR A 32 8.38 36.51 -28.16
CA TYR A 32 7.82 36.38 -26.82
C TYR A 32 6.42 37.02 -26.65
N LYS A 33 6.04 38.00 -27.47
CA LYS A 33 4.71 38.64 -27.45
C LYS A 33 3.66 37.94 -28.29
N ASP A 34 4.05 37.02 -29.19
CA ASP A 34 3.11 36.24 -30.00
C ASP A 34 2.51 35.08 -29.16
N PRO A 35 1.19 35.07 -28.89
CA PRO A 35 0.54 34.02 -28.10
C PRO A 35 0.50 32.65 -28.80
N GLU A 36 0.59 32.61 -30.13
CA GLU A 36 0.56 31.35 -30.92
C GLU A 36 1.90 30.59 -30.84
N GLN A 37 2.96 31.21 -30.32
CA GLN A 37 4.26 30.58 -30.18
C GLN A 37 4.31 29.64 -28.97
N PRO A 38 4.96 28.46 -29.08
CA PRO A 38 5.13 27.57 -27.94
C PRO A 38 5.77 28.27 -26.74
N LEU A 39 5.19 28.11 -25.55
CA LEU A 39 5.62 28.74 -24.30
C LEU A 39 7.14 28.72 -24.07
N GLY A 40 7.79 27.56 -24.30
CA GLY A 40 9.24 27.42 -24.18
C GLY A 40 10.05 28.24 -25.19
N ALA A 41 9.50 28.53 -26.37
CA ALA A 41 10.11 29.42 -27.35
C ALA A 41 9.95 30.90 -26.95
N ARG A 42 8.77 31.29 -26.43
CA ARG A 42 8.50 32.64 -25.91
C ARG A 42 9.45 33.01 -24.76
N ILE A 43 9.58 32.13 -23.77
CA ILE A 43 10.51 32.32 -22.63
C ILE A 43 11.97 32.43 -23.13
N ARG A 44 12.40 31.57 -24.06
CA ARG A 44 13.78 31.62 -24.60
C ARG A 44 14.07 32.90 -25.39
N ASP A 45 13.10 33.43 -26.13
CA ASP A 45 13.26 34.70 -26.84
C ASP A 45 13.35 35.88 -25.86
N LEU A 46 12.51 35.91 -24.82
CA LEU A 46 12.56 36.95 -23.80
C LEU A 46 13.87 36.91 -22.99
N MET A 47 14.27 35.73 -22.49
CA MET A 47 15.50 35.55 -21.70
C MET A 47 16.78 35.96 -22.45
N LYS A 48 16.80 35.87 -23.79
CA LYS A 48 17.89 36.34 -24.64
C LYS A 48 17.96 37.87 -24.77
N ARG A 49 16.86 38.57 -24.53
CA ARG A 49 16.72 40.04 -24.66
C ARG A 49 16.92 40.77 -23.34
N MET A 50 16.91 40.05 -22.21
CA MET A 50 17.02 40.59 -20.86
C MET A 50 18.47 40.79 -20.41
N THR A 51 18.75 41.97 -19.85
CA THR A 51 19.97 42.30 -19.13
C THR A 51 20.02 41.62 -17.75
N LEU A 52 21.19 41.68 -17.07
CA LEU A 52 21.32 41.20 -15.69
C LEU A 52 20.40 41.95 -14.72
N GLN A 53 20.26 43.28 -14.87
CA GLN A 53 19.37 44.08 -14.03
C GLN A 53 17.90 43.73 -14.26
N GLU A 54 17.48 43.59 -15.53
CA GLU A 54 16.12 43.12 -15.86
C GLU A 54 15.87 41.73 -15.26
N LYS A 55 16.86 40.82 -15.26
CA LYS A 55 16.74 39.48 -14.64
C LYS A 55 16.64 39.53 -13.11
N ILE A 56 17.56 40.25 -12.44
CA ILE A 56 17.55 40.39 -10.98
C ILE A 56 16.26 41.05 -10.50
N GLY A 57 15.79 42.11 -11.18
CA GLY A 57 14.52 42.77 -10.85
C GLY A 57 13.33 41.81 -10.87
N GLN A 58 13.29 40.85 -11.81
CA GLN A 58 12.24 39.83 -11.85
C GLN A 58 12.24 38.89 -10.64
N MET A 59 13.37 38.73 -9.94
CA MET A 59 13.49 37.94 -8.70
C MET A 59 13.03 38.72 -7.45
N VAL A 60 12.61 39.98 -7.57
CA VAL A 60 12.21 40.81 -6.41
C VAL A 60 10.69 40.86 -6.27
N GLN A 61 10.21 40.65 -5.04
CA GLN A 61 8.88 41.07 -4.59
C GLN A 61 8.98 42.18 -3.54
N ILE A 62 8.26 43.28 -3.74
CA ILE A 62 8.21 44.44 -2.83
C ILE A 62 6.83 44.65 -2.21
N GLU A 63 6.75 45.52 -1.21
CA GLU A 63 5.49 45.93 -0.59
C GLU A 63 4.73 46.95 -1.46
N ARG A 64 3.40 46.85 -1.50
CA ARG A 64 2.53 47.73 -2.29
C ARG A 64 2.71 49.22 -1.98
N SER A 65 2.96 49.64 -0.74
CA SER A 65 3.11 51.06 -0.38
C SER A 65 4.37 51.71 -0.97
N VAL A 66 5.41 50.94 -1.30
CA VAL A 66 6.62 51.43 -1.97
C VAL A 66 6.62 51.17 -3.49
N ALA A 67 5.64 50.43 -4.00
CA ALA A 67 5.48 50.14 -5.41
C ALA A 67 4.84 51.31 -6.16
N THR A 68 5.67 52.23 -6.67
CA THR A 68 5.24 53.31 -7.58
C THR A 68 5.54 52.95 -9.05
N PRO A 69 4.88 53.56 -10.04
CA PRO A 69 5.16 53.30 -11.45
C PRO A 69 6.64 53.50 -11.83
N ASP A 70 7.30 54.51 -11.22
CA ASP A 70 8.74 54.77 -11.43
C ASP A 70 9.63 53.69 -10.78
N VAL A 71 9.28 53.19 -9.58
CA VAL A 71 10.00 52.06 -8.97
C VAL A 71 9.91 50.81 -9.84
N MET A 72 8.70 50.48 -10.34
CA MET A 72 8.51 49.34 -11.23
C MET A 72 9.32 49.47 -12.53
N LYS A 73 9.37 50.69 -13.09
CA LYS A 73 10.08 51.01 -14.33
C LYS A 73 11.61 50.98 -14.17
N ASN A 74 12.13 51.55 -13.09
CA ASN A 74 13.57 51.74 -12.89
C ASN A 74 14.28 50.49 -12.36
N TYR A 75 13.58 49.65 -11.59
CA TYR A 75 14.15 48.45 -10.95
C TYR A 75 13.63 47.13 -11.53
N PHE A 76 12.79 47.18 -12.56
CA PHE A 76 12.25 46.00 -13.28
C PHE A 76 11.58 44.97 -12.36
N ILE A 77 10.90 45.45 -11.32
CA ILE A 77 10.38 44.63 -10.21
C ILE A 77 9.44 43.52 -10.71
N GLY A 78 9.73 42.29 -10.28
CA GLY A 78 9.02 41.09 -10.71
C GLY A 78 7.63 40.95 -10.11
N SER A 79 7.44 41.39 -8.87
CA SER A 79 6.22 41.14 -8.11
C SER A 79 5.96 42.21 -7.05
N VAL A 80 4.69 42.40 -6.69
CA VAL A 80 4.25 43.29 -5.60
C VAL A 80 3.29 42.51 -4.69
N LEU A 81 3.38 42.68 -3.38
CA LEU A 81 2.51 42.06 -2.39
C LEU A 81 1.74 43.11 -1.59
N SER A 82 0.43 42.89 -1.40
CA SER A 82 -0.38 43.55 -0.36
C SER A 82 -0.48 42.65 0.87
N GLY A 83 0.34 42.93 1.89
CA GLY A 83 0.26 42.26 3.20
C GLY A 83 -0.95 42.69 4.03
N GLY A 84 -1.19 42.05 5.19
CA GLY A 84 -2.29 42.40 6.09
C GLY A 84 -2.23 43.86 6.57
N GLY A 85 -3.30 44.63 6.37
CA GLY A 85 -3.30 46.09 6.62
C GLY A 85 -2.78 46.96 5.47
N SER A 86 -2.16 46.37 4.44
CA SER A 86 -1.69 47.11 3.27
C SER A 86 -2.81 47.35 2.27
N VAL A 87 -3.58 48.42 2.51
CA VAL A 87 -4.69 48.87 1.65
C VAL A 87 -4.37 50.19 0.92
N PRO A 88 -4.86 50.42 -0.32
CA PRO A 88 -4.67 51.68 -1.06
C PRO A 88 -5.21 52.92 -0.32
N ALA A 89 -6.34 52.76 0.37
CA ALA A 89 -7.00 53.77 1.18
C ALA A 89 -7.87 53.10 2.26
N PRO A 90 -8.25 53.80 3.35
CA PRO A 90 -9.25 53.31 4.30
C PRO A 90 -10.56 52.95 3.59
N LYS A 91 -11.08 51.75 3.84
CA LYS A 91 -12.27 51.19 3.17
C LYS A 91 -12.21 51.23 1.62
N ALA A 92 -11.01 51.08 1.04
CA ALA A 92 -10.80 51.10 -0.41
C ALA A 92 -11.77 50.19 -1.17
N SER A 93 -12.49 50.78 -2.12
CA SER A 93 -13.45 50.08 -2.98
C SER A 93 -12.74 49.17 -3.99
N PRO A 94 -13.43 48.16 -4.57
CA PRO A 94 -12.86 47.34 -5.65
C PRO A 94 -12.27 48.16 -6.81
N GLU A 95 -12.91 49.27 -7.19
CA GLU A 95 -12.41 50.19 -8.20
C GLU A 95 -11.12 50.89 -7.77
N THR A 96 -11.03 51.34 -6.52
CA THR A 96 -9.81 51.92 -5.94
C THR A 96 -8.64 50.92 -6.00
N TRP A 97 -8.91 49.64 -5.73
CA TRP A 97 -7.91 48.57 -5.86
C TRP A 97 -7.50 48.34 -7.32
N VAL A 98 -8.45 48.15 -8.23
CA VAL A 98 -8.19 47.96 -9.67
C VAL A 98 -7.36 49.11 -10.24
N ASN A 99 -7.72 50.36 -9.94
CA ASN A 99 -7.00 51.55 -10.40
C ASN A 99 -5.56 51.61 -9.84
N THR A 100 -5.37 51.25 -8.57
CA THR A 100 -4.04 51.20 -7.93
C THR A 100 -3.16 50.12 -8.57
N VAL A 101 -3.67 48.89 -8.71
CA VAL A 101 -2.94 47.78 -9.33
C VAL A 101 -2.59 48.10 -10.79
N ASN A 102 -3.53 48.65 -11.55
CA ASN A 102 -3.31 49.01 -12.96
C ASN A 102 -2.27 50.14 -13.11
N ALA A 103 -2.23 51.13 -12.21
CA ALA A 103 -1.19 52.16 -12.23
C ALA A 103 0.21 51.56 -12.04
N ILE A 104 0.38 50.66 -11.06
CA ILE A 104 1.64 49.96 -10.80
C ILE A 104 2.02 49.06 -11.98
N GLN A 105 1.05 48.32 -12.52
CA GLN A 105 1.23 47.44 -13.69
C GLN A 105 1.72 48.23 -14.91
N ASN A 106 1.13 49.40 -15.19
CA ASN A 106 1.53 50.27 -16.28
C ASN A 106 2.98 50.76 -16.14
N GLY A 107 3.47 50.96 -14.91
CA GLY A 107 4.89 51.20 -14.63
C GLY A 107 5.79 50.09 -15.17
N ALA A 108 5.49 48.83 -14.83
CA ALA A 108 6.23 47.66 -15.30
C ALA A 108 6.13 47.48 -16.84
N LEU A 109 4.94 47.70 -17.42
CA LEU A 109 4.71 47.63 -18.87
C LEU A 109 5.43 48.74 -19.65
N SER A 110 5.73 49.89 -19.02
CA SER A 110 6.47 50.99 -19.65
C SER A 110 7.97 50.71 -19.87
N THR A 111 8.48 49.59 -19.34
CA THR A 111 9.86 49.13 -19.57
C THR A 111 10.07 48.69 -21.03
N ARG A 112 11.32 48.75 -21.51
CA ARG A 112 11.70 48.38 -22.89
C ARG A 112 11.19 47.00 -23.35
N LEU A 113 11.12 46.03 -22.44
CA LEU A 113 10.61 44.69 -22.72
C LEU A 113 9.14 44.50 -22.37
N GLY A 114 8.52 45.44 -21.63
CA GLY A 114 7.12 45.39 -21.22
C GLY A 114 6.78 44.12 -20.45
N ILE A 115 7.63 43.71 -19.51
CA ILE A 115 7.41 42.50 -18.71
C ILE A 115 6.39 42.82 -17.60
N PRO A 116 5.22 42.15 -17.55
CA PRO A 116 4.20 42.41 -16.53
C PRO A 116 4.71 42.01 -15.13
N MET A 117 4.26 42.70 -14.07
CA MET A 117 4.46 42.22 -12.69
C MET A 117 3.46 41.11 -12.33
N ILE A 118 3.74 40.35 -11.27
CA ILE A 118 2.73 39.60 -10.51
C ILE A 118 2.23 40.51 -9.38
N TYR A 119 0.92 40.56 -9.15
CA TYR A 119 0.34 41.18 -7.96
C TYR A 119 -0.19 40.10 -7.03
N GLY A 120 0.29 40.08 -5.78
CA GLY A 120 -0.04 39.09 -4.77
C GLY A 120 -0.79 39.68 -3.58
N ILE A 121 -1.51 38.82 -2.86
CA ILE A 121 -2.23 39.16 -1.62
C ILE A 121 -2.33 37.93 -0.71
N ASP A 122 -2.30 38.16 0.61
CA ASP A 122 -2.43 37.12 1.63
C ASP A 122 -3.90 36.73 1.88
N ALA A 123 -4.50 36.02 0.91
CA ALA A 123 -5.89 35.57 0.94
C ALA A 123 -6.13 34.34 1.85
N VAL A 124 -5.89 34.48 3.16
CA VAL A 124 -5.91 33.39 4.16
C VAL A 124 -7.28 32.70 4.29
N HIS A 125 -8.37 33.47 4.16
CA HIS A 125 -9.76 33.02 4.37
C HIS A 125 -10.76 33.76 3.46
N GLY A 126 -10.30 34.09 2.25
CA GLY A 126 -10.99 34.97 1.29
C GLY A 126 -10.16 36.22 0.99
N HIS A 127 -10.73 37.17 0.25
CA HIS A 127 -10.04 38.42 -0.15
C HIS A 127 -10.04 39.47 0.98
N ASN A 128 -9.52 39.06 2.14
CA ASN A 128 -9.55 39.71 3.43
C ASN A 128 -9.14 41.20 3.54
N ASN A 129 -8.28 41.73 2.65
CA ASN A 129 -7.87 43.14 2.68
C ASN A 129 -8.84 44.09 1.94
N VAL A 130 -9.86 43.59 1.24
CA VAL A 130 -10.84 44.41 0.51
C VAL A 130 -12.09 44.65 1.37
N TYR A 131 -12.53 45.90 1.44
CA TYR A 131 -13.78 46.24 2.08
C TYR A 131 -14.98 45.61 1.35
N ASN A 132 -15.96 45.08 2.10
CA ASN A 132 -17.09 44.29 1.59
C ASN A 132 -16.72 42.90 1.00
N ALA A 133 -15.49 42.40 1.19
CA ALA A 133 -15.17 41.02 0.84
C ALA A 133 -15.87 40.02 1.79
N THR A 134 -16.34 38.90 1.24
CA THR A 134 -16.82 37.74 2.00
C THR A 134 -15.64 37.09 2.73
N ILE A 135 -15.81 36.83 4.02
CA ILE A 135 -14.85 36.11 4.87
C ILE A 135 -15.39 34.71 5.18
N PHE A 136 -14.56 33.70 4.94
CA PHE A 136 -14.86 32.29 5.17
C PHE A 136 -14.37 31.84 6.57
N PRO A 137 -14.83 30.68 7.08
CA PRO A 137 -14.30 30.10 8.32
C PRO A 137 -12.79 29.87 8.31
N HIS A 138 -12.13 29.99 9.47
CA HIS A 138 -10.69 29.75 9.61
C HIS A 138 -10.32 28.26 9.70
N ASN A 139 -9.05 27.97 9.40
CA ASN A 139 -8.43 26.66 9.62
C ASN A 139 -7.96 26.47 11.09
N VAL A 140 -7.45 25.28 11.43
CA VAL A 140 -7.00 24.90 12.80
C VAL A 140 -5.68 24.12 12.78
N CYS A 141 -4.72 24.49 13.62
CA CYS A 141 -3.32 24.03 13.58
C CYS A 141 -2.93 22.83 14.47
N ARG A 142 -1.68 22.37 14.25
CA ARG A 142 -0.96 21.29 14.94
C ARG A 142 -0.38 21.62 16.34
N ASP A 143 -0.22 22.88 16.75
CA ASP A 143 0.03 23.25 18.18
C ASP A 143 -0.80 24.49 18.53
N PRO A 144 -1.83 24.39 19.39
CA PRO A 144 -2.78 25.49 19.54
C PRO A 144 -2.16 26.65 20.33
N ARG A 145 -1.02 26.43 21.00
CA ARG A 145 -0.24 27.49 21.66
C ARG A 145 0.36 28.46 20.64
N TRP A 146 0.47 28.06 19.37
CA TRP A 146 1.07 28.87 18.31
C TRP A 146 0.03 29.80 17.67
N GLY A 147 0.36 31.08 17.56
CA GLY A 147 -0.56 32.11 17.09
C GLY A 147 -0.77 32.17 15.58
N ARG A 148 0.01 31.44 14.78
CA ARG A 148 -0.28 31.12 13.37
C ARG A 148 -1.36 30.04 13.20
N CYS A 149 -2.25 29.83 14.19
CA CYS A 149 -3.04 28.59 14.24
C CYS A 149 -4.03 28.40 13.07
N TYR A 150 -4.43 29.48 12.41
CA TYR A 150 -5.34 29.48 11.27
C TYR A 150 -4.60 29.36 9.91
N GLU A 151 -3.27 29.31 9.90
CA GLU A 151 -2.40 29.10 8.73
C GLU A 151 -2.06 27.60 8.52
N SER A 152 -2.81 26.69 9.15
CA SER A 152 -2.64 25.23 9.04
C SER A 152 -4.00 24.53 9.13
N TYR A 153 -4.16 23.40 8.43
CA TYR A 153 -5.48 22.80 8.21
C TYR A 153 -5.92 21.74 9.23
N SER A 154 -4.99 21.02 9.87
CA SER A 154 -5.30 19.94 10.84
C SER A 154 -4.04 19.48 11.58
N GLU A 155 -4.21 18.70 12.66
CA GLU A 155 -3.13 17.85 13.19
C GLU A 155 -2.92 16.55 12.37
N ASP A 156 -3.88 16.18 11.51
CA ASP A 156 -3.79 15.06 10.57
C ASP A 156 -3.29 15.53 9.18
N HIS A 157 -2.10 15.09 8.81
CA HIS A 157 -1.47 15.41 7.52
C HIS A 157 -2.33 14.99 6.30
N ARG A 158 -3.24 14.01 6.44
CA ARG A 158 -4.15 13.58 5.36
C ARG A 158 -5.25 14.60 5.11
N ILE A 159 -5.74 15.25 6.18
CA ILE A 159 -6.66 16.39 6.07
C ILE A 159 -5.92 17.58 5.47
N VAL A 160 -4.70 17.87 5.93
CA VAL A 160 -3.84 18.91 5.30
C VAL A 160 -3.63 18.65 3.81
N GLN A 161 -3.39 17.39 3.41
CA GLN A 161 -3.26 17.02 2.01
C GLN A 161 -4.57 17.15 1.23
N ALA A 162 -5.71 16.72 1.78
CA ALA A 162 -7.03 16.88 1.14
C ALA A 162 -7.41 18.35 0.96
N MET A 163 -6.99 19.24 1.86
CA MET A 163 -7.23 20.69 1.71
C MET A 163 -6.36 21.35 0.62
N THR A 164 -5.42 20.61 -0.01
CA THR A 164 -4.72 21.12 -1.21
C THR A 164 -5.64 21.27 -2.43
N GLU A 165 -6.88 20.74 -2.40
CA GLU A 165 -7.92 21.02 -3.40
C GLU A 165 -8.32 22.51 -3.48
N ILE A 166 -7.94 23.34 -2.51
CA ILE A 166 -8.04 24.81 -2.65
C ILE A 166 -7.18 25.35 -3.81
N ILE A 167 -6.12 24.65 -4.17
CA ILE A 167 -5.20 25.04 -5.26
C ILE A 167 -5.91 24.97 -6.62
N PRO A 168 -6.47 23.82 -7.09
CA PRO A 168 -7.29 23.80 -8.30
C PRO A 168 -8.53 24.69 -8.19
N GLY A 169 -9.15 24.83 -7.00
CA GLY A 169 -10.24 25.79 -6.79
C GLY A 169 -9.87 27.25 -7.10
N LEU A 170 -8.64 27.66 -6.79
CA LEU A 170 -8.11 29.00 -7.12
C LEU A 170 -7.57 29.11 -8.55
N GLN A 171 -7.03 28.04 -9.13
CA GLN A 171 -6.34 28.06 -10.43
C GLN A 171 -7.19 27.59 -11.62
N GLY A 172 -8.36 27.00 -11.35
CA GLY A 172 -9.25 26.34 -12.30
C GLY A 172 -8.94 24.84 -12.48
N ASP A 173 -9.97 24.07 -12.80
CA ASP A 173 -9.88 22.61 -12.97
C ASP A 173 -8.89 22.17 -14.05
N LEU A 174 -8.15 21.10 -13.75
CA LEU A 174 -7.33 20.39 -14.74
C LEU A 174 -8.22 19.72 -15.79
N PRO A 175 -7.95 19.87 -17.11
CA PRO A 175 -8.78 19.25 -18.13
C PRO A 175 -8.49 17.75 -18.13
N ALA A 176 -9.51 16.93 -18.32
CA ALA A 176 -9.46 15.45 -18.19
C ALA A 176 -8.46 14.72 -19.11
N LYS A 177 -7.64 15.43 -19.91
CA LYS A 177 -6.58 14.91 -20.78
C LYS A 177 -5.20 15.56 -20.59
N SER A 178 -4.98 16.44 -19.60
CA SER A 178 -3.64 16.97 -19.34
C SER A 178 -2.71 15.88 -18.80
N ARG A 179 -1.59 15.63 -19.50
CA ARG A 179 -0.50 14.78 -18.97
C ARG A 179 0.01 15.36 -17.66
N LYS A 180 0.37 14.49 -16.70
CA LYS A 180 1.10 14.87 -15.48
C LYS A 180 2.32 15.74 -15.85
N GLY A 181 2.55 16.83 -15.10
CA GLY A 181 3.77 17.64 -15.22
C GLY A 181 3.68 18.94 -16.01
N VAL A 182 2.48 19.50 -16.26
CA VAL A 182 2.32 20.85 -16.83
C VAL A 182 1.46 21.69 -15.87
N PRO A 183 1.87 22.93 -15.49
CA PRO A 183 1.01 23.81 -14.72
C PRO A 183 -0.08 24.31 -15.67
N TYR A 184 -1.29 23.82 -15.45
CA TYR A 184 -2.46 24.25 -16.21
C TYR A 184 -3.11 25.41 -15.48
N VAL A 185 -3.47 26.43 -16.24
CA VAL A 185 -4.43 27.45 -15.83
C VAL A 185 -5.44 27.54 -16.98
N ALA A 186 -6.72 27.35 -16.68
CA ALA A 186 -7.75 27.23 -17.70
C ALA A 186 -7.77 28.41 -18.68
N PRO A 187 -8.03 28.19 -19.99
CA PRO A 187 -8.18 29.28 -20.94
C PRO A 187 -9.44 30.10 -20.59
N GLY A 188 -9.22 31.35 -20.17
CA GLY A 188 -10.25 32.26 -19.67
C GLY A 188 -9.63 33.62 -19.31
N LYS A 189 -10.47 34.64 -19.10
CA LYS A 189 -10.02 36.04 -18.93
C LYS A 189 -9.41 36.38 -17.56
N THR A 190 -9.56 35.51 -16.56
CA THR A 190 -9.10 35.76 -15.19
C THR A 190 -8.34 34.55 -14.68
N LYS A 191 -7.07 34.73 -14.35
CA LYS A 191 -6.13 33.64 -14.06
C LYS A 191 -5.35 33.93 -12.77
N VAL A 192 -5.58 33.14 -11.73
CA VAL A 192 -4.89 33.26 -10.44
C VAL A 192 -3.81 32.18 -10.32
N ALA A 193 -2.69 32.52 -9.68
CA ALA A 193 -1.69 31.56 -9.25
C ALA A 193 -1.74 31.45 -7.72
N ALA A 194 -1.92 30.24 -7.19
CA ALA A 194 -1.95 30.01 -5.75
C ALA A 194 -0.53 29.80 -5.21
N CYS A 195 -0.18 30.49 -4.12
CA CYS A 195 1.04 30.26 -3.36
C CYS A 195 0.68 29.59 -2.02
N ALA A 196 1.12 28.34 -1.82
CA ALA A 196 0.88 27.65 -0.56
C ALA A 196 1.96 28.02 0.48
N LYS A 197 1.57 28.76 1.52
CA LYS A 197 2.45 29.03 2.67
C LYS A 197 2.64 27.75 3.51
N HIS A 198 3.84 27.62 4.11
CA HIS A 198 4.21 26.59 5.10
C HIS A 198 4.02 25.10 4.71
N PHE A 199 4.64 24.66 3.61
CA PHE A 199 4.95 23.23 3.42
C PHE A 199 6.25 22.83 4.16
N VAL A 200 6.15 22.54 5.46
CA VAL A 200 7.20 21.79 6.19
C VAL A 200 6.63 20.43 6.59
N GLY A 201 6.65 19.50 5.64
CA GLY A 201 6.42 18.07 5.91
C GLY A 201 7.76 17.36 6.09
N ASP A 202 7.95 16.64 7.20
CA ASP A 202 9.21 15.97 7.56
C ASP A 202 9.67 14.92 6.52
N GLY A 203 10.44 15.38 5.54
CA GLY A 203 11.14 14.58 4.54
C GLY A 203 10.23 13.86 3.54
N GLY A 204 9.16 14.51 3.07
CA GLY A 204 8.33 14.03 1.97
C GLY A 204 8.31 14.99 0.79
N THR A 205 8.72 14.54 -0.40
CA THR A 205 8.46 15.26 -1.65
C THR A 205 6.95 15.39 -1.85
N VAL A 206 6.46 16.62 -1.99
CA VAL A 206 5.04 16.93 -2.20
C VAL A 206 4.54 16.21 -3.46
N LYS A 207 3.53 15.33 -3.32
CA LYS A 207 2.81 14.77 -4.47
C LYS A 207 2.09 15.91 -5.20
N GLY A 208 2.70 16.40 -6.28
CA GLY A 208 2.28 17.59 -7.01
C GLY A 208 3.50 18.39 -7.53
N ILE A 209 4.61 18.37 -6.80
CA ILE A 209 5.90 18.88 -7.27
C ILE A 209 6.62 17.75 -8.01
N ASP A 210 6.32 17.65 -9.31
CA ASP A 210 6.94 16.72 -10.24
C ASP A 210 8.46 16.99 -10.40
N GLU A 211 9.21 15.98 -10.87
CA GLU A 211 10.64 16.09 -11.22
C GLU A 211 10.89 17.13 -12.33
N ASN A 212 9.83 17.54 -13.05
CA ASN A 212 9.82 18.66 -14.02
C ASN A 212 9.67 20.07 -13.40
N ASN A 213 9.48 20.16 -12.07
CA ASN A 213 9.35 21.35 -11.20
C ASN A 213 8.95 22.65 -11.95
N THR A 214 7.63 22.87 -12.06
CA THR A 214 7.06 23.80 -13.05
C THR A 214 6.68 25.17 -12.52
N GLY A 215 6.64 25.36 -11.19
CA GLY A 215 6.50 26.67 -10.53
C GLY A 215 7.85 27.32 -10.17
N PHE A 216 7.81 28.31 -9.28
CA PHE A 216 8.98 28.97 -8.68
C PHE A 216 8.84 29.05 -7.15
N VAL A 217 9.96 29.10 -6.42
CA VAL A 217 10.00 29.22 -4.95
C VAL A 217 10.11 30.68 -4.55
N ILE A 218 9.29 31.14 -3.60
CA ILE A 218 9.34 32.50 -3.04
C ILE A 218 9.76 32.49 -1.57
N SER A 219 10.55 33.46 -1.11
CA SER A 219 10.85 33.62 0.32
C SER A 219 9.65 34.17 1.08
N ASP A 220 9.62 33.94 2.40
CA ASP A 220 8.71 34.66 3.30
C ASP A 220 9.18 36.13 3.50
N TRP A 221 8.34 36.93 4.15
CA TRP A 221 8.55 38.36 4.40
C TRP A 221 9.84 38.64 5.17
N GLN A 222 10.80 39.31 4.53
CA GLN A 222 12.15 39.54 5.09
C GLN A 222 12.85 38.24 5.53
N GLY A 223 12.51 37.11 4.90
CA GLY A 223 12.99 35.79 5.30
C GLY A 223 14.51 35.65 5.20
N ILE A 224 15.12 36.25 4.16
CA ILE A 224 16.58 36.21 4.02
C ILE A 224 17.29 37.16 4.98
N ASP A 225 16.70 38.32 5.31
CA ASP A 225 17.27 39.30 6.25
C ASP A 225 17.47 38.69 7.66
N ARG A 226 16.74 37.62 7.98
CA ARG A 226 16.78 36.87 9.24
C ARG A 226 17.68 35.63 9.22
N ILE A 227 18.45 35.37 8.15
CA ILE A 227 19.36 34.22 8.07
C ILE A 227 20.50 34.32 9.09
N THR A 228 21.03 35.52 9.33
CA THR A 228 22.06 35.74 10.35
C THR A 228 21.44 36.08 11.70
N SER A 229 22.17 35.77 12.78
CA SER A 229 21.85 36.24 14.13
C SER A 229 23.00 37.09 14.68
N PRO A 230 22.79 38.38 15.01
CA PRO A 230 21.58 39.17 14.77
C PRO A 230 21.18 39.30 13.27
N PRO A 231 19.90 39.60 12.96
CA PRO A 231 19.42 39.81 11.59
C PRO A 231 20.23 40.89 10.85
N GLY A 232 20.47 40.68 9.55
CA GLY A 232 21.19 41.60 8.66
C GLY A 232 22.70 41.73 8.84
N VAL A 233 23.30 41.16 9.90
CA VAL A 233 24.74 41.34 10.25
C VAL A 233 25.70 40.88 9.15
N ASN A 234 25.37 39.84 8.39
CA ASN A 234 26.06 39.52 7.14
C ASN A 234 25.04 39.36 6.01
N TYR A 235 24.59 40.50 5.48
CA TYR A 235 23.60 40.55 4.42
C TYR A 235 24.10 39.91 3.11
N SER A 236 25.38 40.06 2.76
CA SER A 236 25.99 39.43 1.58
C SER A 236 25.86 37.91 1.65
N TYR A 237 26.25 37.28 2.77
CA TYR A 237 26.03 35.86 3.01
C TYR A 237 24.55 35.46 3.00
N SER A 238 23.66 36.31 3.50
CA SER A 238 22.22 36.05 3.52
C SER A 238 21.62 35.99 2.10
N VAL A 239 22.06 36.89 1.21
CA VAL A 239 21.73 36.86 -0.22
C VAL A 239 22.31 35.61 -0.90
N GLU A 240 23.58 35.30 -0.64
CA GLU A 240 24.26 34.13 -1.18
C GLU A 240 23.54 32.83 -0.81
N ALA A 241 23.28 32.63 0.48
CA ALA A 241 22.62 31.45 1.03
C ALA A 241 21.18 31.32 0.51
N GLY A 242 20.39 32.39 0.51
CA GLY A 242 19.01 32.37 0.05
C GLY A 242 18.86 32.03 -1.43
N VAL A 243 19.66 32.67 -2.30
CA VAL A 243 19.59 32.43 -3.75
C VAL A 243 20.18 31.06 -4.12
N SER A 244 21.26 30.64 -3.45
CA SER A 244 21.91 29.34 -3.68
C SER A 244 21.11 28.16 -3.14
N ALA A 245 20.28 28.35 -2.11
CA ALA A 245 19.32 27.36 -1.63
C ALA A 245 18.16 27.08 -2.62
N GLY A 246 18.09 27.80 -3.75
CA GLY A 246 17.08 27.58 -4.78
C GLY A 246 15.82 28.43 -4.65
N ILE A 247 15.83 29.47 -3.80
CA ILE A 247 14.73 30.45 -3.77
C ILE A 247 14.82 31.30 -5.04
N ASP A 248 13.74 31.34 -5.83
CA ASP A 248 13.69 32.00 -7.13
C ASP A 248 13.26 33.47 -7.06
N MET A 249 12.34 33.80 -6.13
CA MET A 249 11.87 35.16 -5.87
C MET A 249 12.03 35.49 -4.38
N ILE A 250 12.58 36.66 -4.07
CA ILE A 250 12.82 37.11 -2.70
C ILE A 250 11.86 38.24 -2.36
N MET A 251 11.12 38.08 -1.26
CA MET A 251 10.23 39.07 -0.70
C MET A 251 11.03 40.04 0.18
N ILE A 252 11.44 41.17 -0.40
CA ILE A 252 12.15 42.27 0.26
C ILE A 252 11.21 43.50 0.26
N PRO A 253 10.38 43.68 1.30
CA PRO A 253 9.28 44.64 1.29
C PRO A 253 9.72 46.09 1.03
N TYR A 254 10.84 46.51 1.64
CA TYR A 254 11.28 47.91 1.68
C TYR A 254 12.70 48.12 1.15
N ASN A 255 13.67 47.29 1.54
CA ASN A 255 15.10 47.50 1.27
C ASN A 255 15.58 46.80 -0.02
N PHE A 256 14.77 46.83 -1.07
CA PHE A 256 14.99 46.02 -2.27
C PHE A 256 16.17 46.51 -3.12
N THR A 257 16.56 47.78 -3.01
CA THR A 257 17.72 48.32 -3.73
C THR A 257 19.02 47.69 -3.24
N GLN A 258 19.22 47.57 -1.92
CA GLN A 258 20.40 46.90 -1.36
C GLN A 258 20.47 45.42 -1.78
N PHE A 259 19.33 44.73 -1.85
CA PHE A 259 19.27 43.36 -2.38
C PHE A 259 19.70 43.29 -3.86
N ILE A 260 19.16 44.17 -4.71
CA ILE A 260 19.49 44.22 -6.15
C ILE A 260 20.99 44.50 -6.35
N ASP A 261 21.55 45.46 -5.62
CA ASP A 261 22.95 45.85 -5.73
C ASP A 261 23.88 44.72 -5.27
N GLU A 262 23.59 44.08 -4.13
CA GLU A 262 24.41 43.01 -3.59
C GLU A 262 24.34 41.73 -4.43
N LEU A 263 23.15 41.33 -4.91
CA LEU A 263 23.01 40.21 -5.85
C LEU A 263 23.73 40.52 -7.17
N THR A 264 23.64 41.75 -7.67
CA THR A 264 24.38 42.18 -8.87
C THR A 264 25.89 42.09 -8.67
N ASN A 265 26.39 42.47 -7.49
CA ASN A 265 27.79 42.40 -7.09
C ASN A 265 28.28 40.94 -7.05
N GLN A 266 27.52 40.05 -6.41
CA GLN A 266 27.86 38.63 -6.29
C GLN A 266 27.87 37.90 -7.64
N VAL A 267 26.92 38.20 -8.52
CA VAL A 267 26.90 37.62 -9.89
C VAL A 267 28.07 38.13 -10.72
N LYS A 268 28.41 39.43 -10.65
CA LYS A 268 29.60 39.99 -11.32
C LYS A 268 30.92 39.40 -10.81
N LYS A 269 30.98 39.00 -9.53
CA LYS A 269 32.11 38.31 -8.90
C LYS A 269 32.13 36.79 -9.12
N ASN A 270 31.15 36.23 -9.85
CA ASN A 270 30.93 34.79 -10.02
C ASN A 270 30.73 34.01 -8.70
N ILE A 271 30.29 34.66 -7.62
CA ILE A 271 29.92 34.00 -6.36
C ILE A 271 28.60 33.24 -6.57
N ILE A 272 27.58 33.94 -7.08
CA ILE A 272 26.35 33.30 -7.58
C ILE A 272 26.49 33.16 -9.11
N PRO A 273 26.40 31.95 -9.69
CA PRO A 273 26.55 31.77 -11.13
C PRO A 273 25.35 32.33 -11.89
N MET A 274 25.59 32.93 -13.06
CA MET A 274 24.55 33.47 -13.94
C MET A 274 23.47 32.42 -14.30
N SER A 275 23.83 31.14 -14.37
CA SER A 275 22.90 30.02 -14.59
C SER A 275 21.84 29.88 -13.50
N ARG A 276 22.14 30.25 -12.24
CA ARG A 276 21.16 30.23 -11.14
C ARG A 276 20.11 31.32 -11.32
N ILE A 277 20.55 32.53 -11.69
CA ILE A 277 19.68 33.66 -12.05
C ILE A 277 18.80 33.28 -13.25
N ASP A 278 19.39 32.68 -14.29
CA ASP A 278 18.65 32.26 -15.48
C ASP A 278 17.61 31.18 -15.20
N ASP A 279 17.86 30.23 -14.28
CA ASP A 279 16.84 29.24 -13.89
C ASP A 279 15.70 29.89 -13.10
N ALA A 280 16.01 30.74 -12.11
CA ALA A 280 15.00 31.46 -11.32
C ALA A 280 14.06 32.29 -12.20
N VAL A 281 14.62 33.15 -13.05
CA VAL A 281 13.84 34.04 -13.92
C VAL A 281 13.04 33.25 -14.95
N LYS A 282 13.59 32.16 -15.50
CA LYS A 282 12.87 31.25 -16.41
C LYS A 282 11.64 30.62 -15.75
N ARG A 283 11.70 30.28 -14.45
CA ARG A 283 10.55 29.77 -13.68
C ARG A 283 9.49 30.85 -13.44
N ILE A 284 9.92 32.05 -13.04
CA ILE A 284 9.04 33.22 -12.83
C ILE A 284 8.31 33.60 -14.13
N LEU A 285 9.04 33.72 -15.24
CA LEU A 285 8.46 34.01 -16.55
C LEU A 285 7.47 32.93 -16.99
N ARG A 286 7.75 31.65 -16.75
CA ARG A 286 6.82 30.55 -17.05
C ARG A 286 5.48 30.75 -16.35
N VAL A 287 5.48 31.11 -15.07
CA VAL A 287 4.24 31.41 -14.33
C VAL A 287 3.54 32.63 -14.92
N LYS A 288 4.25 33.72 -15.21
CA LYS A 288 3.66 34.93 -15.83
C LYS A 288 2.97 34.66 -17.17
N PHE A 289 3.59 33.87 -18.05
CA PHE A 289 2.95 33.45 -19.30
C PHE A 289 1.78 32.47 -19.07
N ALA A 290 1.88 31.53 -18.13
CA ALA A 290 0.78 30.60 -17.84
C ALA A 290 -0.47 31.34 -17.29
N MET A 291 -0.24 32.36 -16.45
CA MET A 291 -1.25 33.31 -15.97
C MET A 291 -1.81 34.24 -17.07
N GLY A 292 -1.29 34.22 -18.29
CA GLY A 292 -1.76 35.10 -19.37
C GLY A 292 -1.44 36.58 -19.16
N LEU A 293 -0.50 36.93 -18.27
CA LEU A 293 -0.19 38.32 -17.93
C LEU A 293 0.45 39.09 -19.10
N PHE A 294 0.93 38.43 -20.15
CA PHE A 294 1.44 39.09 -21.35
C PHE A 294 0.33 39.47 -22.34
N GLU A 295 -0.82 38.81 -22.24
CA GLU A 295 -2.01 39.01 -23.07
C GLU A 295 -3.04 39.92 -22.39
N THR A 296 -3.27 39.69 -21.08
CA THR A 296 -4.19 40.45 -20.23
C THR A 296 -3.46 40.88 -18.94
N PRO A 297 -2.60 41.92 -18.99
CA PRO A 297 -1.82 42.36 -17.84
C PRO A 297 -2.62 43.17 -16.80
N LEU A 298 -3.73 43.80 -17.19
CA LEU A 298 -4.51 44.71 -16.34
C LEU A 298 -5.63 43.98 -15.60
N ALA A 299 -5.93 44.43 -14.39
CA ALA A 299 -7.05 43.96 -13.58
C ALA A 299 -8.39 44.36 -14.21
N ASP A 300 -9.34 43.41 -14.23
CA ASP A 300 -10.65 43.55 -14.87
C ASP A 300 -11.68 44.16 -13.91
N LEU A 301 -12.10 45.40 -14.19
CA LEU A 301 -13.09 46.13 -13.39
C LEU A 301 -14.49 45.49 -13.44
N SER A 302 -14.83 44.71 -14.47
CA SER A 302 -16.15 44.08 -14.59
C SER A 302 -16.44 43.05 -13.48
N LEU A 303 -15.38 42.55 -12.84
CA LEU A 303 -15.46 41.60 -11.72
C LEU A 303 -15.69 42.27 -10.36
N ALA A 304 -15.69 43.61 -10.27
CA ALA A 304 -15.90 44.36 -9.03
C ALA A 304 -17.19 43.95 -8.30
N ASN A 305 -18.26 43.65 -9.05
CA ASN A 305 -19.56 43.25 -8.50
C ASN A 305 -19.60 41.80 -7.95
N GLN A 306 -18.52 41.03 -8.11
CA GLN A 306 -18.40 39.68 -7.52
C GLN A 306 -17.91 39.72 -6.06
N LEU A 307 -17.28 40.82 -5.64
CA LEU A 307 -16.80 40.99 -4.26
C LEU A 307 -17.98 41.22 -3.30
N GLY A 308 -18.16 40.28 -2.38
CA GLY A 308 -19.30 40.27 -1.45
C GLY A 308 -20.62 39.83 -2.09
N SER A 309 -20.60 39.21 -3.27
CA SER A 309 -21.80 38.74 -3.97
C SER A 309 -22.63 37.77 -3.12
N GLN A 310 -23.95 37.76 -3.32
CA GLN A 310 -24.86 36.89 -2.58
C GLN A 310 -24.49 35.40 -2.70
N GLU A 311 -24.02 34.97 -3.87
CA GLU A 311 -23.51 33.61 -4.12
C GLU A 311 -22.32 33.27 -3.21
N HIS A 312 -21.31 34.15 -3.13
CA HIS A 312 -20.18 33.95 -2.23
C HIS A 312 -20.60 33.96 -0.75
N ARG A 313 -21.57 34.80 -0.38
CA ARG A 313 -22.14 34.84 0.98
C ARG A 313 -22.89 33.54 1.31
N GLU A 314 -23.63 32.96 0.37
CA GLU A 314 -24.29 31.67 0.54
C GLU A 314 -23.30 30.51 0.65
N LEU A 315 -22.22 30.51 -0.14
CA LEU A 315 -21.13 29.53 -0.04
C LEU A 315 -20.41 29.63 1.31
N ALA A 316 -20.16 30.85 1.82
CA ALA A 316 -19.59 31.05 3.15
C ALA A 316 -20.53 30.54 4.25
N ARG A 317 -21.84 30.77 4.14
CA ARG A 317 -22.87 30.23 5.04
C ARG A 317 -22.89 28.70 5.01
N GLU A 318 -22.72 28.08 3.85
CA GLU A 318 -22.58 26.62 3.72
C GLU A 318 -21.30 26.11 4.40
N ALA A 319 -20.16 26.77 4.19
CA ALA A 319 -18.90 26.44 4.84
C ALA A 319 -19.02 26.51 6.37
N VAL A 320 -19.72 27.51 6.91
CA VAL A 320 -20.04 27.61 8.35
C VAL A 320 -20.85 26.40 8.81
N ARG A 321 -21.99 26.08 8.16
CA ARG A 321 -22.82 24.91 8.52
C ARG A 321 -22.00 23.61 8.59
N LYS A 322 -21.09 23.43 7.62
CA LYS A 322 -20.29 22.21 7.48
C LYS A 322 -19.10 22.15 8.45
N SER A 323 -18.57 23.28 8.92
CA SER A 323 -17.39 23.33 9.82
C SER A 323 -17.74 23.26 11.31
N LEU A 324 -18.96 23.63 11.72
CA LEU A 324 -19.38 23.64 13.11
C LEU A 324 -19.40 22.24 13.75
N VAL A 325 -18.82 22.13 14.95
CA VAL A 325 -18.69 20.85 15.68
C VAL A 325 -19.48 20.87 16.98
N LEU A 326 -20.36 19.90 17.15
CA LEU A 326 -21.13 19.70 18.38
C LEU A 326 -20.32 18.86 19.38
N LEU A 327 -19.84 19.50 20.45
CA LEU A 327 -19.00 18.88 21.48
C LEU A 327 -19.80 18.32 22.66
N LYS A 328 -20.97 18.89 22.94
CA LYS A 328 -21.90 18.43 23.98
C LYS A 328 -23.33 18.77 23.57
N ASN A 329 -24.29 17.88 23.83
CA ASN A 329 -25.71 18.16 23.65
C ASN A 329 -26.56 17.45 24.71
N GLY A 330 -26.88 18.16 25.80
CA GLY A 330 -27.58 17.63 26.96
C GLY A 330 -26.65 17.11 28.06
N LYS A 331 -27.24 16.84 29.24
CA LYS A 331 -26.56 16.19 30.37
C LYS A 331 -26.38 14.67 30.17
N TYR A 332 -27.25 14.08 29.34
CA TYR A 332 -27.25 12.67 28.94
C TYR A 332 -27.65 12.61 27.46
N ALA A 333 -27.09 11.65 26.70
CA ALA A 333 -27.37 11.51 25.26
C ALA A 333 -28.87 11.34 24.93
N ALA A 334 -29.67 10.79 25.85
CA ALA A 334 -31.11 10.62 25.71
C ALA A 334 -31.95 11.89 25.94
N LYS A 335 -31.34 13.04 26.31
CA LYS A 335 -32.03 14.32 26.56
C LYS A 335 -31.22 15.50 26.00
N PRO A 336 -31.17 15.68 24.67
CA PRO A 336 -30.49 16.81 24.03
C PRO A 336 -31.17 18.16 24.33
N LEU A 337 -30.43 19.25 24.15
CA LEU A 337 -30.94 20.63 24.14
C LEU A 337 -31.11 21.17 22.72
N LEU A 338 -30.19 20.84 21.80
CA LEU A 338 -30.27 21.21 20.39
C LEU A 338 -31.02 20.13 19.58
N PRO A 339 -31.85 20.50 18.59
CA PRO A 339 -32.10 21.89 18.13
C PRO A 339 -32.99 22.71 19.07
N LEU A 340 -32.74 24.02 19.13
CA LEU A 340 -33.53 24.98 19.91
C LEU A 340 -34.87 25.26 19.23
N PRO A 341 -35.97 25.44 19.98
CA PRO A 341 -37.26 25.78 19.40
C PRO A 341 -37.27 27.24 18.92
N LYS A 342 -37.50 27.45 17.61
CA LYS A 342 -37.57 28.79 16.99
C LYS A 342 -38.63 29.71 17.58
N LYS A 343 -39.70 29.15 18.16
CA LYS A 343 -40.75 29.89 18.85
C LYS A 343 -40.63 29.69 20.35
N ALA A 344 -40.40 30.77 21.09
CA ALA A 344 -40.36 30.78 22.55
C ALA A 344 -40.87 32.14 23.06
N PRO A 345 -41.43 32.26 24.28
CA PRO A 345 -41.85 33.55 24.80
C PRO A 345 -40.73 34.59 24.86
N LYS A 346 -39.55 34.19 25.36
CA LYS A 346 -38.41 35.08 25.58
C LYS A 346 -37.11 34.30 25.69
N ILE A 347 -36.06 34.78 25.03
CA ILE A 347 -34.74 34.13 24.99
C ILE A 347 -33.62 35.14 25.25
N LEU A 348 -32.48 34.65 25.76
CA LEU A 348 -31.28 35.45 26.02
C LEU A 348 -30.20 35.11 25.01
N VAL A 349 -29.59 36.13 24.40
CA VAL A 349 -28.30 36.04 23.73
C VAL A 349 -27.29 36.82 24.56
N ALA A 350 -26.15 36.22 24.86
CA ALA A 350 -25.13 36.80 25.73
C ALA A 350 -23.70 36.51 25.27
N GLY A 351 -22.72 37.20 25.87
CA GLY A 351 -21.30 37.08 25.57
C GLY A 351 -20.79 38.05 24.50
N SER A 352 -19.51 38.42 24.63
CA SER A 352 -18.81 39.46 23.85
C SER A 352 -18.65 39.15 22.36
N HIS A 353 -18.89 37.91 21.94
CA HIS A 353 -18.76 37.50 20.54
C HIS A 353 -20.11 37.45 19.80
N ALA A 354 -21.24 37.62 20.49
CA ALA A 354 -22.56 37.47 19.88
C ALA A 354 -22.88 38.57 18.84
N ASN A 355 -22.46 39.82 19.10
CA ASN A 355 -22.71 40.97 18.25
C ASN A 355 -21.43 41.68 17.79
N ASN A 356 -20.39 40.90 17.48
CA ASN A 356 -19.07 41.41 17.14
C ASN A 356 -18.52 40.67 15.91
N LEU A 357 -18.73 41.25 14.74
CA LEU A 357 -18.35 40.69 13.44
C LEU A 357 -16.83 40.59 13.28
N GLY A 358 -16.07 41.53 13.85
CA GLY A 358 -14.62 41.48 13.90
C GLY A 358 -14.09 40.27 14.67
N TYR A 359 -14.69 39.97 15.84
CA TYR A 359 -14.37 38.75 16.59
C TYR A 359 -14.84 37.47 15.86
N GLN A 360 -15.94 37.56 15.11
CA GLN A 360 -16.46 36.47 14.27
C GLN A 360 -15.53 36.14 13.09
N CYS A 361 -14.85 37.15 12.53
CA CYS A 361 -13.91 37.03 11.42
C CYS A 361 -12.45 36.80 11.85
N GLY A 362 -12.07 37.15 13.08
CA GLY A 362 -10.72 36.91 13.60
C GLY A 362 -9.60 37.70 12.92
N GLY A 363 -8.37 37.21 13.09
CA GLY A 363 -7.15 37.81 12.54
C GLY A 363 -7.08 37.75 11.01
N TRP A 364 -6.10 38.44 10.43
CA TRP A 364 -6.01 38.63 8.97
C TRP A 364 -7.30 39.17 8.35
N THR A 365 -8.04 40.05 9.01
CA THR A 365 -9.27 40.68 8.49
C THR A 365 -9.07 42.19 8.38
N ILE A 366 -8.81 42.67 7.16
CA ILE A 366 -8.42 44.05 6.79
C ILE A 366 -7.11 44.53 7.42
N THR A 367 -6.95 44.38 8.73
CA THR A 367 -5.67 44.54 9.45
C THR A 367 -5.06 43.17 9.72
N TRP A 368 -3.74 43.14 9.92
CA TRP A 368 -2.99 41.91 10.22
C TRP A 368 -3.53 41.15 11.45
N GLN A 369 -3.69 41.84 12.59
CA GLN A 369 -4.21 41.22 13.82
C GLN A 369 -5.74 41.04 13.83
N GLY A 370 -6.46 41.62 12.86
CA GLY A 370 -7.89 41.87 12.98
C GLY A 370 -8.20 42.97 14.00
N LEU A 371 -9.48 43.30 14.16
CA LEU A 371 -10.00 44.26 15.13
C LEU A 371 -11.39 43.80 15.60
N GLY A 372 -11.85 44.30 16.75
CA GLY A 372 -13.24 44.12 17.20
C GLY A 372 -14.21 45.12 16.57
N GLY A 373 -15.51 44.84 16.68
CA GLY A 373 -16.60 45.72 16.23
C GLY A 373 -17.25 45.27 14.92
N ASN A 374 -18.18 46.08 14.42
CA ASN A 374 -19.03 45.74 13.27
C ASN A 374 -18.76 46.61 12.02
N ASP A 375 -17.87 47.61 12.10
CA ASP A 375 -17.63 48.59 11.02
C ASP A 375 -16.53 48.21 10.03
N LEU A 376 -15.88 47.06 10.26
CA LEU A 376 -14.70 46.59 9.53
C LEU A 376 -15.10 46.02 8.16
N THR A 377 -15.99 45.03 8.14
CA THR A 377 -16.52 44.41 6.91
C THR A 377 -18.04 44.27 7.01
N VAL A 378 -18.70 43.83 5.94
CA VAL A 378 -20.16 43.66 5.88
C VAL A 378 -20.50 42.18 6.09
N GLY A 379 -21.33 41.88 7.09
CA GLY A 379 -21.64 40.51 7.50
C GLY A 379 -22.97 40.40 8.26
N THR A 380 -23.33 39.19 8.66
CA THR A 380 -24.38 38.94 9.66
C THR A 380 -23.72 38.45 10.95
N THR A 381 -23.94 39.15 12.06
CA THR A 381 -23.51 38.70 13.40
C THR A 381 -24.36 37.51 13.87
N ILE A 382 -23.86 36.70 14.80
CA ILE A 382 -24.65 35.61 15.40
C ILE A 382 -25.93 36.16 16.09
N LEU A 383 -25.88 37.33 16.72
CA LEU A 383 -27.07 37.97 17.30
C LEU A 383 -28.13 38.30 16.24
N ASP A 384 -27.73 38.93 15.13
CA ASP A 384 -28.69 39.29 14.08
C ASP A 384 -29.19 38.07 13.32
N ALA A 385 -28.36 37.03 13.18
CA ALA A 385 -28.81 35.72 12.72
C ALA A 385 -29.87 35.10 13.65
N VAL A 386 -29.70 35.18 14.98
CA VAL A 386 -30.71 34.68 15.93
C VAL A 386 -32.03 35.45 15.75
N LYS A 387 -31.98 36.78 15.70
CA LYS A 387 -33.19 37.62 15.45
C LYS A 387 -33.89 37.28 14.14
N LYS A 388 -33.16 36.94 13.07
CA LYS A 388 -33.70 36.51 11.77
C LYS A 388 -34.27 35.09 11.77
N THR A 389 -33.81 34.22 12.67
CA THR A 389 -34.12 32.77 12.64
C THR A 389 -35.29 32.39 13.55
N VAL A 390 -35.54 33.14 14.63
CA VAL A 390 -36.66 32.89 15.55
C VAL A 390 -38.00 33.38 14.96
N ASP A 391 -39.10 32.83 15.47
CA ASP A 391 -40.45 33.31 15.19
C ASP A 391 -40.58 34.79 15.61
N PRO A 392 -41.16 35.70 14.79
CA PRO A 392 -41.29 37.12 15.12
C PRO A 392 -41.99 37.46 16.45
N SER A 393 -42.75 36.52 17.02
CA SER A 393 -43.35 36.64 18.36
C SER A 393 -42.38 36.36 19.53
N THR A 394 -41.16 35.90 19.25
CA THR A 394 -40.13 35.55 20.24
C THR A 394 -39.34 36.78 20.67
N GLN A 395 -39.41 37.17 21.95
CA GLN A 395 -38.61 38.28 22.46
C GLN A 395 -37.13 37.88 22.61
N VAL A 396 -36.26 38.39 21.73
CA VAL A 396 -34.80 38.23 21.84
C VAL A 396 -34.21 39.36 22.67
N VAL A 397 -33.64 39.03 23.84
CA VAL A 397 -32.89 39.98 24.67
C VAL A 397 -31.40 39.76 24.47
N PHE A 398 -30.64 40.82 24.21
CA PHE A 398 -29.18 40.79 24.19
C PHE A 398 -28.62 41.49 25.44
N ASN A 399 -27.70 40.84 26.13
CA ASN A 399 -26.87 41.45 27.17
C ASN A 399 -25.49 40.79 27.12
N GLU A 400 -24.43 41.57 26.94
CA GLU A 400 -23.07 41.03 26.76
C GLU A 400 -22.56 40.29 27.99
N ASN A 401 -22.75 40.85 29.19
CA ASN A 401 -22.27 40.28 30.44
C ASN A 401 -23.35 40.39 31.54
N PRO A 402 -24.41 39.57 31.47
CA PRO A 402 -25.49 39.60 32.45
C PRO A 402 -25.04 38.99 33.79
N ASP A 403 -25.46 39.60 34.89
CA ASP A 403 -25.36 38.98 36.22
C ASP A 403 -26.44 37.88 36.42
N SER A 404 -26.25 37.04 37.43
CA SER A 404 -27.16 35.91 37.67
C SER A 404 -28.57 36.31 38.14
N ASN A 405 -28.75 37.51 38.70
CA ASN A 405 -30.06 38.02 39.12
C ASN A 405 -30.86 38.52 37.91
N PHE A 406 -30.20 39.21 36.96
CA PHE A 406 -30.78 39.57 35.67
C PHE A 406 -31.32 38.34 34.94
N VAL A 407 -30.52 37.26 34.85
CA VAL A 407 -30.94 36.02 34.15
C VAL A 407 -32.13 35.35 34.83
N LYS A 408 -32.12 35.21 36.16
CA LYS A 408 -33.21 34.58 36.93
C LYS A 408 -34.51 35.37 36.90
N SER A 409 -34.44 36.69 37.07
CA SER A 409 -35.62 37.57 37.12
C SER A 409 -36.35 37.70 35.78
N ASN A 410 -35.68 37.44 34.66
CA ASN A 410 -36.23 37.67 33.32
C ASN A 410 -36.95 36.48 32.68
N GLN A 411 -36.98 35.30 33.34
CA GLN A 411 -37.70 34.09 32.90
C GLN A 411 -37.40 33.65 31.45
N PHE A 412 -36.12 33.57 31.09
CA PHE A 412 -35.71 33.10 29.77
C PHE A 412 -36.02 31.61 29.55
N SER A 413 -36.49 31.27 28.34
CA SER A 413 -36.81 29.88 27.96
C SER A 413 -35.55 29.04 27.75
N TYR A 414 -34.51 29.67 27.18
CA TYR A 414 -33.14 29.17 27.04
C TYR A 414 -32.21 30.36 26.75
N ALA A 415 -30.90 30.13 26.78
CA ALA A 415 -29.90 31.11 26.40
C ALA A 415 -28.88 30.61 25.36
N ILE A 416 -28.36 31.53 24.55
CA ILE A 416 -27.26 31.34 23.61
C ILE A 416 -26.11 32.24 24.09
N VAL A 417 -25.02 31.63 24.56
CA VAL A 417 -23.83 32.32 25.07
C VAL A 417 -22.72 32.20 24.03
N VAL A 418 -22.28 33.32 23.45
CA VAL A 418 -21.28 33.36 22.38
C VAL A 418 -20.02 34.04 22.90
N VAL A 419 -18.95 33.27 23.06
CA VAL A 419 -17.69 33.68 23.73
C VAL A 419 -16.50 33.07 22.99
N GLY A 420 -15.28 33.52 23.28
CA GLY A 420 -14.14 33.10 22.48
C GLY A 420 -12.83 33.82 22.81
N GLU A 421 -11.99 33.91 21.80
CA GLU A 421 -10.75 34.69 21.81
C GLU A 421 -10.90 35.98 20.98
N PRO A 422 -10.27 37.10 21.37
CA PRO A 422 -10.16 38.25 20.49
C PRO A 422 -9.33 37.91 19.23
N PRO A 423 -9.48 38.67 18.13
CA PRO A 423 -8.63 38.54 16.95
C PRO A 423 -7.13 38.60 17.30
N TYR A 424 -6.37 37.68 16.69
CA TYR A 424 -4.92 37.60 16.80
C TYR A 424 -4.32 37.09 15.48
N ALA A 425 -3.07 37.41 15.22
CA ALA A 425 -2.28 36.81 14.16
C ALA A 425 -0.80 36.63 14.53
N GLU A 426 -0.22 35.53 14.05
CA GLU A 426 1.18 35.17 14.18
C GLU A 426 1.69 35.24 15.64
N MET A 427 2.88 35.81 15.88
CA MET A 427 3.56 35.83 17.20
C MET A 427 2.70 36.45 18.32
N TYR A 428 1.78 37.36 17.99
CA TYR A 428 0.88 37.99 18.97
C TYR A 428 -0.26 37.07 19.42
N GLY A 429 -0.52 35.98 18.70
CA GLY A 429 -1.44 34.92 19.12
C GLY A 429 -0.78 33.81 19.94
N ASP A 430 0.54 33.83 20.13
CA ASP A 430 1.25 32.81 20.91
C ASP A 430 0.76 32.86 22.38
N SER A 431 0.31 31.72 22.91
CA SER A 431 -0.36 31.65 24.22
C SER A 431 -0.05 30.35 24.95
N SER A 432 0.49 30.48 26.16
CA SER A 432 0.75 29.37 27.07
C SER A 432 -0.48 28.89 27.85
N ASN A 433 -1.62 29.62 27.78
CA ASN A 433 -2.74 29.44 28.72
C ASN A 433 -4.07 29.08 28.03
N LEU A 434 -4.26 29.49 26.76
CA LEU A 434 -5.38 29.09 25.89
C LEU A 434 -6.78 29.16 26.56
N THR A 435 -7.04 30.24 27.28
CA THR A 435 -8.29 30.50 28.02
C THR A 435 -9.27 31.36 27.23
N ILE A 436 -10.58 31.19 27.47
CA ILE A 436 -11.61 32.13 27.00
C ILE A 436 -11.38 33.51 27.66
N PHE A 437 -11.45 34.58 26.87
CA PHE A 437 -11.24 35.95 27.35
C PHE A 437 -12.44 36.48 28.16
N GLU A 438 -12.22 37.25 29.24
CA GLU A 438 -13.29 37.90 29.99
C GLU A 438 -14.03 38.95 29.14
N PRO A 439 -15.37 39.12 29.26
CA PRO A 439 -16.25 38.57 30.28
C PRO A 439 -16.74 37.12 30.01
N GLY A 440 -16.14 36.38 29.08
CA GLY A 440 -16.63 35.07 28.64
C GLY A 440 -16.84 34.03 29.76
N PRO A 441 -15.84 33.74 30.61
CA PRO A 441 -16.01 32.87 31.78
C PRO A 441 -17.11 33.37 32.74
N THR A 442 -17.18 34.68 32.99
CA THR A 442 -18.22 35.29 33.83
C THR A 442 -19.62 35.07 33.25
N ALA A 443 -19.80 35.35 31.95
CA ALA A 443 -21.06 35.18 31.23
C ALA A 443 -21.51 33.71 31.20
N ILE A 444 -20.62 32.75 30.92
CA ILE A 444 -20.95 31.32 31.00
C ILE A 444 -21.44 30.97 32.41
N ASN A 445 -20.71 31.39 33.45
CA ASN A 445 -21.05 31.05 34.83
C ASN A 445 -22.40 31.62 35.29
N ASN A 446 -22.69 32.88 34.94
CA ASN A 446 -23.92 33.57 35.34
C ASN A 446 -25.14 33.08 34.57
N VAL A 447 -25.01 32.85 33.25
CA VAL A 447 -26.12 32.45 32.38
C VAL A 447 -26.42 30.96 32.54
N CYS A 448 -25.43 30.09 32.28
CA CYS A 448 -25.63 28.65 32.31
C CYS A 448 -25.86 28.11 33.74
N GLY A 449 -25.50 28.88 34.77
CA GLY A 449 -25.88 28.58 36.16
C GLY A 449 -27.33 28.92 36.52
N ALA A 450 -28.08 29.59 35.64
CA ALA A 450 -29.42 30.13 35.90
C ALA A 450 -30.49 29.69 34.89
N VAL A 451 -30.11 29.44 33.63
CA VAL A 451 -31.01 28.98 32.56
C VAL A 451 -30.26 27.98 31.67
N LYS A 452 -30.99 27.02 31.07
CA LYS A 452 -30.41 26.08 30.10
C LYS A 452 -29.73 26.84 28.96
N CYS A 453 -28.46 26.56 28.72
CA CYS A 453 -27.67 27.30 27.75
C CYS A 453 -27.03 26.42 26.66
N VAL A 454 -26.91 26.99 25.46
CA VAL A 454 -25.86 26.58 24.52
C VAL A 454 -24.72 27.58 24.60
N VAL A 455 -23.48 27.08 24.71
CA VAL A 455 -22.27 27.89 24.53
C VAL A 455 -21.71 27.65 23.13
N VAL A 456 -21.54 28.73 22.38
CA VAL A 456 -20.85 28.76 21.09
C VAL A 456 -19.47 29.38 21.33
N VAL A 457 -18.42 28.58 21.13
CA VAL A 457 -17.02 29.02 21.29
C VAL A 457 -16.49 29.47 19.94
N VAL A 458 -16.29 30.78 19.76
CA VAL A 458 -15.76 31.41 18.56
C VAL A 458 -14.24 31.58 18.70
N SER A 459 -13.46 30.68 18.11
CA SER A 459 -11.99 30.73 18.14
C SER A 459 -11.39 29.96 16.96
N GLY A 460 -10.17 30.29 16.54
CA GLY A 460 -9.39 29.55 15.55
C GLY A 460 -8.69 28.30 16.12
N ARG A 461 -8.87 27.98 17.41
CA ARG A 461 -8.19 26.87 18.10
C ARG A 461 -8.99 26.31 19.29
N PRO A 462 -8.71 25.08 19.74
CA PRO A 462 -9.28 24.60 21.00
C PRO A 462 -8.78 25.45 22.18
N VAL A 463 -9.69 25.74 23.12
CA VAL A 463 -9.43 26.52 24.35
C VAL A 463 -9.91 25.75 25.59
N VAL A 464 -9.40 26.13 26.77
CA VAL A 464 -9.78 25.51 28.05
C VAL A 464 -11.26 25.77 28.37
N VAL A 465 -12.10 24.75 28.17
CA VAL A 465 -13.54 24.76 28.50
C VAL A 465 -13.91 23.91 29.72
N GLN A 466 -12.98 23.06 30.18
CA GLN A 466 -13.21 22.07 31.24
C GLN A 466 -13.82 22.64 32.54
N PRO A 467 -13.42 23.83 33.05
CA PRO A 467 -13.98 24.39 34.29
C PRO A 467 -15.49 24.70 34.21
N TYR A 468 -16.01 24.98 33.02
CA TYR A 468 -17.40 25.41 32.81
C TYR A 468 -18.31 24.29 32.31
N LEU A 469 -17.73 23.22 31.76
CA LEU A 469 -18.43 22.14 31.04
C LEU A 469 -19.56 21.47 31.84
N ALA A 470 -19.50 21.49 33.18
CA ALA A 470 -20.55 20.96 34.04
C ALA A 470 -21.86 21.78 34.00
N LYS A 471 -21.78 23.10 33.78
CA LYS A 471 -22.92 24.03 33.73
C LYS A 471 -23.52 24.17 32.33
N ILE A 472 -22.77 23.82 31.29
CA ILE A 472 -23.16 24.03 29.89
C ILE A 472 -24.05 22.88 29.42
N GLU A 473 -25.30 23.10 29.01
CA GLU A 473 -26.13 22.01 28.45
C GLU A 473 -25.66 21.58 27.06
N ALA A 474 -25.37 22.52 26.15
CA ALA A 474 -24.83 22.23 24.83
C ALA A 474 -23.59 23.08 24.52
N LEU A 475 -22.58 22.48 23.88
CA LEU A 475 -21.32 23.13 23.54
C LEU A 475 -21.02 22.96 22.05
N VAL A 476 -20.83 24.07 21.36
CA VAL A 476 -20.53 24.12 19.92
C VAL A 476 -19.21 24.84 19.69
N ALA A 477 -18.31 24.23 18.92
CA ALA A 477 -17.12 24.90 18.41
C ALA A 477 -17.42 25.59 17.08
N ALA A 478 -17.10 26.89 17.00
CA ALA A 478 -17.23 27.72 15.82
C ALA A 478 -15.86 28.28 15.42
N TRP A 479 -15.29 27.70 14.36
CA TRP A 479 -13.96 28.03 13.85
C TRP A 479 -13.96 29.37 13.10
N LEU A 480 -14.05 30.48 13.84
CA LEU A 480 -14.14 31.88 13.36
C LEU A 480 -15.03 31.99 12.12
N PRO A 481 -16.37 31.93 12.25
CA PRO A 481 -17.29 31.66 11.12
C PRO A 481 -17.43 32.80 10.09
N GLY A 482 -16.50 33.75 10.05
CA GLY A 482 -16.37 34.75 9.00
C GLY A 482 -17.56 35.71 8.94
N THR A 483 -18.00 36.06 7.74
CA THR A 483 -19.11 37.02 7.56
C THR A 483 -20.50 36.45 7.83
N GLU A 484 -20.64 35.14 8.09
CA GLU A 484 -21.92 34.41 8.00
C GLU A 484 -22.39 33.74 9.30
N GLY A 485 -22.73 34.57 10.30
CA GLY A 485 -23.34 34.11 11.54
C GLY A 485 -24.66 33.34 11.35
N GLN A 486 -25.33 33.50 10.21
CA GLN A 486 -26.53 32.73 9.86
C GLN A 486 -26.27 31.23 9.71
N GLY A 487 -25.07 30.81 9.30
CA GLY A 487 -24.72 29.39 9.26
C GLY A 487 -24.68 28.74 10.65
N VAL A 488 -24.43 29.54 11.69
CA VAL A 488 -24.45 29.09 13.10
C VAL A 488 -25.88 28.84 13.56
N THR A 489 -26.81 29.73 13.25
CA THR A 489 -28.21 29.56 13.66
C THR A 489 -28.91 28.45 12.89
N ASP A 490 -28.57 28.24 11.62
CA ASP A 490 -29.11 27.13 10.83
C ASP A 490 -28.89 25.77 11.53
N VAL A 491 -27.74 25.53 12.18
CA VAL A 491 -27.50 24.29 12.95
C VAL A 491 -28.05 24.32 14.38
N LEU A 492 -28.06 25.49 15.05
CA LEU A 492 -28.60 25.62 16.41
C LEU A 492 -30.12 25.42 16.45
N PHE A 493 -30.85 25.84 15.41
CA PHE A 493 -32.31 25.76 15.32
C PHE A 493 -32.82 24.59 14.45
N GLY A 494 -31.91 23.75 13.93
CA GLY A 494 -32.26 22.49 13.27
C GLY A 494 -32.64 22.60 11.79
N ASP A 495 -32.35 23.72 11.11
CA ASP A 495 -32.47 23.82 9.64
C ASP A 495 -31.37 23.00 8.93
N TYR A 496 -30.26 22.72 9.61
CA TYR A 496 -29.17 21.87 9.13
C TYR A 496 -28.59 21.02 10.28
N GLY A 497 -28.10 19.82 9.96
CA GLY A 497 -27.48 18.93 10.95
C GLY A 497 -25.99 19.19 11.15
N PHE A 498 -25.46 18.98 12.35
CA PHE A 498 -24.02 19.08 12.61
C PHE A 498 -23.24 17.98 11.86
N THR A 499 -22.61 18.35 10.74
CA THR A 499 -21.73 17.46 9.97
C THR A 499 -20.25 17.61 10.33
N GLY A 500 -19.86 18.75 10.92
CA GLY A 500 -18.47 19.06 11.24
C GLY A 500 -17.84 18.06 12.20
N LYS A 501 -16.55 17.83 12.01
CA LYS A 501 -15.71 16.99 12.88
C LYS A 501 -14.55 17.83 13.41
N LEU A 502 -14.03 17.44 14.58
CA LEU A 502 -12.82 18.01 15.11
C LEU A 502 -11.66 17.77 14.13
N ALA A 503 -11.12 18.85 13.54
CA ALA A 503 -9.84 18.82 12.83
C ALA A 503 -8.65 18.58 13.79
N ARG A 504 -8.91 18.62 15.10
CA ARG A 504 -7.99 18.40 16.20
C ARG A 504 -8.70 18.01 17.51
N THR A 505 -8.08 17.11 18.27
CA THR A 505 -8.44 16.75 19.65
C THR A 505 -8.56 17.97 20.57
N TRP A 506 -9.70 18.11 21.26
CA TRP A 506 -9.92 19.20 22.22
C TRP A 506 -9.38 18.83 23.61
N PHE A 507 -8.41 19.61 24.12
CA PHE A 507 -7.77 19.36 25.42
C PHE A 507 -8.61 19.86 26.61
N LYS A 508 -8.40 19.28 27.79
CA LYS A 508 -9.06 19.69 29.05
C LYS A 508 -8.25 20.77 29.80
N THR A 509 -6.93 20.64 29.83
CA THR A 509 -5.98 21.63 30.39
C THR A 509 -4.77 21.79 29.47
N VAL A 510 -4.05 22.93 29.56
CA VAL A 510 -2.89 23.18 28.69
C VAL A 510 -1.69 22.31 29.05
N ASP A 511 -1.60 21.78 30.28
CA ASP A 511 -0.55 20.80 30.66
C ASP A 511 -0.65 19.49 29.85
N GLN A 512 -1.78 19.25 29.19
CA GLN A 512 -1.91 18.15 28.24
C GLN A 512 -1.25 18.44 26.89
N LEU A 513 -0.66 19.63 26.65
CA LEU A 513 -0.09 20.02 25.35
C LEU A 513 1.46 19.91 25.33
N PRO A 514 2.04 19.26 24.31
CA PRO A 514 1.35 18.62 23.18
C PRO A 514 0.66 17.32 23.61
N MET A 515 -0.59 17.11 23.17
CA MET A 515 -1.37 15.90 23.50
C MET A 515 -0.77 14.67 22.83
N ASN A 516 0.23 14.08 23.50
CA ASN A 516 1.01 12.92 23.09
C ASN A 516 1.40 12.89 21.59
N ALA A 517 2.12 13.93 21.16
CA ALA A 517 2.96 13.86 19.96
C ALA A 517 4.27 13.05 20.19
N ASN A 518 4.27 12.09 21.13
CA ASN A 518 5.37 11.15 21.39
C ASN A 518 5.29 9.89 20.52
N ALA A 519 4.38 9.85 19.55
CA ALA A 519 4.74 9.27 18.27
C ALA A 519 5.49 10.36 17.48
N GLU A 520 6.81 10.18 17.30
CA GLU A 520 7.46 10.70 16.09
C GLU A 520 6.55 10.40 14.87
N TYR A 521 6.63 11.22 13.83
CA TYR A 521 6.11 10.79 12.54
C TYR A 521 6.99 9.65 12.01
N VAL A 522 6.65 8.43 12.43
CA VAL A 522 7.37 7.20 12.09
C VAL A 522 6.96 6.80 10.67
N LYS A 523 7.71 7.27 9.69
CA LYS A 523 7.44 7.12 8.25
C LYS A 523 7.24 5.66 7.83
N TYR A 524 7.84 4.68 8.51
CA TYR A 524 7.57 3.27 8.22
C TYR A 524 6.19 2.78 8.68
N LYS A 525 5.52 3.44 9.62
CA LYS A 525 4.16 3.09 10.08
C LYS A 525 3.06 3.73 9.22
N ASP A 526 3.37 4.71 8.36
CA ASP A 526 2.41 5.31 7.43
C ASP A 526 2.25 4.46 6.15
N PRO A 527 1.08 3.84 5.88
CA PRO A 527 0.83 3.08 4.67
C PRO A 527 0.77 3.93 3.39
N ALA A 528 0.61 5.25 3.49
CA ALA A 528 0.60 6.14 2.32
C ALA A 528 2.02 6.38 1.73
N GLN A 529 3.07 6.04 2.47
CA GLN A 529 4.46 6.21 2.04
C GLN A 529 4.90 5.13 1.05
N PRO A 530 5.76 5.46 0.07
CA PRO A 530 6.37 4.46 -0.80
C PRO A 530 7.11 3.38 0.03
N MET A 531 6.88 2.10 -0.27
CA MET A 531 7.45 0.98 0.48
C MET A 531 8.98 1.09 0.69
N ASN A 532 9.75 1.52 -0.31
CA ASN A 532 11.20 1.69 -0.15
C ASN A 532 11.57 2.82 0.84
N ALA A 533 10.73 3.86 0.98
CA ALA A 533 10.90 4.89 2.00
C ALA A 533 10.56 4.36 3.41
N ARG A 534 9.50 3.55 3.52
CA ARG A 534 9.13 2.84 4.77
C ARG A 534 10.26 1.91 5.24
N ILE A 535 10.80 1.09 4.34
CA ILE A 535 11.93 0.20 4.65
C ILE A 535 13.16 1.01 5.07
N LYS A 536 13.48 2.12 4.36
CA LYS A 536 14.65 2.96 4.70
C LYS A 536 14.52 3.57 6.10
N ASP A 537 13.37 4.15 6.42
CA ASP A 537 13.09 4.75 7.74
C ASP A 537 13.15 3.71 8.86
N LEU A 538 12.53 2.53 8.68
CA LEU A 538 12.60 1.44 9.66
C LEU A 538 14.05 1.00 9.87
N MET A 539 14.80 0.72 8.81
CA MET A 539 16.18 0.27 8.90
C MET A 539 17.12 1.28 9.59
N SER A 540 16.89 2.58 9.43
CA SER A 540 17.66 3.61 10.15
C SER A 540 17.36 3.68 11.65
N ARG A 541 16.23 3.12 12.09
CA ARG A 541 15.81 3.08 13.50
C ARG A 541 16.23 1.79 14.21
N MET A 542 16.59 0.73 13.48
CA MET A 542 16.87 -0.59 14.04
C MET A 542 18.29 -0.73 14.62
N THR A 543 18.39 -1.30 15.82
CA THR A 543 19.66 -1.76 16.42
C THR A 543 20.20 -3.00 15.69
N VAL A 544 21.46 -3.38 15.95
CA VAL A 544 22.04 -4.63 15.43
C VAL A 544 21.25 -5.84 15.93
N GLY A 545 20.86 -5.86 17.21
CA GLY A 545 20.03 -6.92 17.79
C GLY A 545 18.64 -7.03 17.13
N GLU A 546 17.96 -5.91 16.89
CA GLU A 546 16.67 -5.91 16.16
C GLU A 546 16.84 -6.37 14.70
N LYS A 547 17.97 -6.04 14.05
CA LYS A 547 18.30 -6.52 12.70
C LYS A 547 18.55 -8.02 12.67
N ILE A 548 19.37 -8.54 13.59
CA ILE A 548 19.62 -9.97 13.75
C ILE A 548 18.32 -10.72 14.09
N GLY A 549 17.50 -10.19 15.00
CA GLY A 549 16.19 -10.74 15.35
C GLY A 549 15.28 -10.92 14.14
N GLN A 550 15.25 -9.95 13.22
CA GLN A 550 14.51 -10.08 11.96
C GLN A 550 15.03 -11.20 11.04
N MET A 551 16.28 -11.63 11.19
CA MET A 551 16.88 -12.77 10.50
C MET A 551 16.65 -14.11 11.20
N VAL A 552 15.91 -14.18 12.30
CA VAL A 552 15.61 -15.44 13.01
C VAL A 552 14.20 -15.93 12.67
N GLN A 553 14.10 -17.22 12.35
CA GLN A 553 12.85 -17.98 12.30
C GLN A 553 12.90 -19.15 13.29
N LEU A 554 11.92 -19.26 14.19
CA LEU A 554 11.81 -20.30 15.23
C LEU A 554 10.55 -21.13 15.09
N ASP A 555 10.60 -22.41 15.47
CA ASP A 555 9.37 -23.20 15.58
C ASP A 555 8.58 -22.79 16.85
N ARG A 556 7.26 -22.78 16.76
CA ARG A 556 6.33 -22.48 17.86
C ARG A 556 6.52 -23.36 19.11
N VAL A 557 7.22 -24.50 19.05
CA VAL A 557 7.53 -25.32 20.23
C VAL A 557 8.73 -24.82 21.05
N ALA A 558 9.64 -24.07 20.42
CA ALA A 558 10.88 -23.59 21.04
C ALA A 558 10.84 -22.09 21.38
N THR A 559 9.64 -21.50 21.42
CA THR A 559 9.46 -20.06 21.59
C THR A 559 8.28 -19.73 22.50
N THR A 560 8.32 -18.54 23.06
CA THR A 560 7.26 -17.95 23.88
C THR A 560 7.02 -16.50 23.45
N PRO A 561 5.88 -15.89 23.80
CA PRO A 561 5.67 -14.45 23.61
C PRO A 561 6.84 -13.60 24.15
N ASP A 562 7.41 -13.97 25.30
CA ASP A 562 8.56 -13.26 25.88
C ASP A 562 9.85 -13.42 25.08
N ILE A 563 10.13 -14.60 24.50
CA ILE A 563 11.28 -14.81 23.59
C ILE A 563 11.10 -13.97 22.33
N VAL A 564 9.91 -13.98 21.72
CA VAL A 564 9.56 -13.17 20.54
C VAL A 564 9.83 -11.68 20.81
N LYS A 565 9.41 -11.18 21.97
CA LYS A 565 9.58 -9.78 22.38
C LYS A 565 11.04 -9.44 22.68
N THR A 566 11.72 -10.27 23.46
CA THR A 566 13.09 -10.03 23.94
C THR A 566 14.09 -9.97 22.79
N TYR A 567 14.00 -10.92 21.86
CA TYR A 567 14.95 -11.03 20.74
C TYR A 567 14.44 -10.37 19.44
N SER A 568 13.29 -9.68 19.46
CA SER A 568 12.69 -9.01 18.30
C SER A 568 12.57 -9.93 17.06
N ILE A 569 12.11 -11.16 17.30
CA ILE A 569 12.11 -12.27 16.33
C ILE A 569 11.36 -11.88 15.04
N GLY A 570 11.92 -12.26 13.90
CA GLY A 570 11.44 -11.92 12.57
C GLY A 570 10.32 -12.82 12.07
N SER A 571 10.38 -14.10 12.38
CA SER A 571 9.42 -15.09 11.90
C SER A 571 9.25 -16.24 12.87
N LEU A 572 8.09 -16.89 12.81
CA LEU A 572 7.87 -18.20 13.40
C LEU A 572 7.50 -19.21 12.32
N LEU A 573 7.60 -20.50 12.62
CA LEU A 573 6.98 -21.55 11.82
C LEU A 573 6.27 -22.62 12.67
N SER A 574 5.48 -23.44 11.98
CA SER A 574 5.14 -24.80 12.38
C SER A 574 5.77 -25.78 11.41
N GLY A 575 6.70 -26.61 11.88
CA GLY A 575 7.14 -27.82 11.16
C GLY A 575 6.02 -28.87 11.06
N GLY A 576 6.27 -29.98 10.36
CA GLY A 576 5.29 -31.07 10.21
C GLY A 576 4.88 -31.66 11.56
N GLY A 577 3.58 -31.58 11.90
CA GLY A 577 3.07 -31.96 13.23
C GLY A 577 3.20 -30.92 14.35
N SER A 578 3.79 -29.75 14.09
CA SER A 578 3.91 -28.68 15.09
C SER A 578 2.61 -27.86 15.20
N VAL A 579 1.60 -28.45 15.86
CA VAL A 579 0.23 -27.92 15.99
C VAL A 579 -0.05 -27.35 17.39
N PRO A 580 -1.06 -26.49 17.61
CA PRO A 580 -1.46 -26.05 18.96
C PRO A 580 -1.93 -27.21 19.84
N SER A 581 -2.74 -28.11 19.26
CA SER A 581 -3.24 -29.36 19.84
C SER A 581 -3.67 -30.31 18.71
N LEU A 582 -3.81 -31.61 18.99
CA LEU A 582 -4.05 -32.66 17.97
C LEU A 582 -5.30 -32.44 17.09
N ARG A 583 -6.32 -31.76 17.61
CA ARG A 583 -7.56 -31.41 16.88
C ARG A 583 -7.87 -29.92 17.01
N ALA A 584 -6.83 -29.09 16.99
CA ALA A 584 -6.95 -27.63 17.08
C ALA A 584 -7.88 -27.08 15.98
N THR A 585 -8.88 -26.31 16.41
CA THR A 585 -9.80 -25.60 15.52
C THR A 585 -9.12 -24.39 14.86
N PRO A 586 -9.67 -23.80 13.79
CA PRO A 586 -9.19 -22.53 13.25
C PRO A 586 -9.02 -21.44 14.32
N LYS A 587 -9.90 -21.40 15.33
CA LYS A 587 -9.84 -20.41 16.41
C LYS A 587 -8.67 -20.64 17.36
N ASP A 588 -8.27 -21.89 17.60
CA ASP A 588 -7.09 -22.21 18.41
C ASP A 588 -5.79 -21.76 17.71
N TRP A 589 -5.71 -21.98 16.39
CA TRP A 589 -4.61 -21.46 15.56
C TRP A 589 -4.56 -19.93 15.54
N ILE A 590 -5.70 -19.27 15.36
CA ILE A 590 -5.83 -17.80 15.41
C ILE A 590 -5.40 -17.26 16.77
N ALA A 591 -5.85 -17.87 17.87
CA ALA A 591 -5.49 -17.47 19.23
C ALA A 591 -3.98 -17.60 19.49
N MET A 592 -3.38 -18.73 19.10
CA MET A 592 -1.93 -18.93 19.19
C MET A 592 -1.15 -17.88 18.38
N PHE A 593 -1.51 -17.68 17.11
CA PHE A 593 -0.84 -16.73 16.22
C PHE A 593 -0.96 -15.29 16.74
N ASN A 594 -2.18 -14.85 17.09
CA ASN A 594 -2.41 -13.50 17.62
C ASN A 594 -1.71 -13.28 18.97
N GLY A 595 -1.52 -14.33 19.79
CA GLY A 595 -0.70 -14.27 21.01
C GLY A 595 0.77 -13.92 20.73
N PHE A 596 1.43 -14.63 19.81
CA PHE A 596 2.79 -14.31 19.39
C PHE A 596 2.88 -12.95 18.67
N GLN A 597 1.90 -12.62 17.84
CA GLN A 597 1.87 -11.36 17.09
C GLN A 597 1.74 -10.15 18.02
N ASN A 598 0.91 -10.23 19.07
CA ASN A 598 0.81 -9.18 20.09
C ASN A 598 2.17 -8.92 20.78
N ALA A 599 2.92 -9.97 21.11
CA ALA A 599 4.25 -9.81 21.70
C ALA A 599 5.24 -9.13 20.76
N SER A 600 5.26 -9.54 19.49
CA SER A 600 6.05 -8.92 18.42
C SER A 600 5.70 -7.44 18.22
N LEU A 601 4.41 -7.08 18.21
CA LEU A 601 3.94 -5.70 18.11
C LEU A 601 4.23 -4.87 19.37
N SER A 602 4.40 -5.50 20.53
CA SER A 602 4.79 -4.85 21.79
C SER A 602 6.29 -4.49 21.90
N THR A 603 7.10 -4.89 20.90
CA THR A 603 8.51 -4.47 20.80
C THR A 603 8.62 -2.97 20.50
N ARG A 604 9.79 -2.38 20.78
CA ARG A 604 10.06 -0.94 20.59
C ARG A 604 9.68 -0.42 19.19
N LEU A 605 9.90 -1.22 18.15
CA LEU A 605 9.55 -0.88 16.77
C LEU A 605 8.24 -1.52 16.29
N GLY A 606 7.68 -2.49 17.02
CA GLY A 606 6.43 -3.18 16.65
C GLY A 606 6.47 -3.77 15.23
N ILE A 607 7.56 -4.48 14.89
CA ILE A 607 7.74 -5.10 13.58
C ILE A 607 7.05 -6.47 13.59
N PRO A 608 5.93 -6.68 12.86
CA PRO A 608 5.12 -7.89 12.97
C PRO A 608 5.87 -9.15 12.49
N LEU A 609 5.60 -10.29 13.12
CA LEU A 609 6.02 -11.62 12.67
C LEU A 609 5.35 -12.00 11.36
N ILE A 610 6.13 -12.66 10.49
CA ILE A 610 5.59 -13.53 9.44
C ILE A 610 5.60 -14.97 9.96
N TYR A 611 4.49 -15.70 9.82
CA TYR A 611 4.39 -17.11 10.23
C TYR A 611 4.45 -18.00 8.99
N GLY A 612 5.26 -19.07 9.04
CA GLY A 612 5.40 -20.05 7.96
C GLY A 612 4.84 -21.42 8.34
N ILE A 613 4.35 -22.18 7.37
CA ILE A 613 3.96 -23.57 7.55
C ILE A 613 4.06 -24.31 6.20
N ASP A 614 4.37 -25.61 6.24
CA ASP A 614 4.39 -26.46 5.06
C ASP A 614 2.97 -26.86 4.63
N ALA A 615 2.27 -25.92 3.98
CA ALA A 615 0.98 -26.13 3.33
C ALA A 615 1.17 -26.57 1.87
N VAL A 616 1.64 -27.81 1.70
CA VAL A 616 2.19 -28.34 0.45
C VAL A 616 1.17 -29.01 -0.47
N HIS A 617 0.02 -29.44 0.08
CA HIS A 617 -1.09 -30.04 -0.67
C HIS A 617 -2.46 -29.68 -0.04
N GLY A 618 -2.63 -28.42 0.34
CA GLY A 618 -3.73 -27.92 1.18
C GLY A 618 -3.18 -27.40 2.51
N HIS A 619 -4.03 -27.12 3.51
CA HIS A 619 -3.55 -26.77 4.86
C HIS A 619 -3.21 -28.01 5.69
N ASN A 620 -2.40 -28.90 5.12
CA ASN A 620 -2.26 -30.32 5.49
C ASN A 620 -1.83 -30.62 6.95
N ASN A 621 -1.25 -29.68 7.69
CA ASN A 621 -0.98 -29.83 9.13
C ASN A 621 -2.23 -29.62 10.02
N VAL A 622 -3.36 -29.16 9.48
CA VAL A 622 -4.54 -28.76 10.26
C VAL A 622 -5.66 -29.80 10.16
N TYR A 623 -6.23 -30.14 11.31
CA TYR A 623 -7.37 -31.04 11.44
C TYR A 623 -8.57 -30.52 10.61
N GLN A 624 -9.17 -31.39 9.81
CA GLN A 624 -10.29 -31.08 8.87
C GLN A 624 -9.97 -30.16 7.68
N ALA A 625 -8.71 -29.78 7.44
CA ALA A 625 -8.33 -29.12 6.19
C ALA A 625 -8.70 -29.94 4.94
N THR A 626 -8.86 -29.28 3.79
CA THR A 626 -8.92 -30.00 2.51
C THR A 626 -7.52 -30.47 2.15
N VAL A 627 -7.35 -31.76 1.85
CA VAL A 627 -6.09 -32.31 1.36
C VAL A 627 -6.24 -32.65 -0.12
N PHE A 628 -5.53 -31.92 -0.95
CA PHE A 628 -5.47 -32.12 -2.40
C PHE A 628 -4.51 -33.28 -2.75
N PRO A 629 -4.56 -33.80 -3.99
CA PRO A 629 -3.52 -34.69 -4.48
C PRO A 629 -2.14 -34.07 -4.36
N HIS A 630 -1.14 -34.87 -3.99
CA HIS A 630 0.26 -34.43 -4.00
C HIS A 630 0.72 -34.04 -5.41
N ASN A 631 1.80 -33.25 -5.48
CA ASN A 631 2.24 -32.57 -6.71
C ASN A 631 2.46 -33.52 -7.89
N VAL A 632 2.96 -34.75 -7.70
CA VAL A 632 3.06 -35.74 -8.79
C VAL A 632 1.70 -36.01 -9.44
N GLY A 633 0.63 -36.14 -8.65
CA GLY A 633 -0.73 -36.28 -9.18
C GLY A 633 -1.21 -35.00 -9.87
N LEU A 634 -0.91 -33.83 -9.33
CA LEU A 634 -1.24 -32.55 -9.97
C LEU A 634 -0.50 -32.37 -11.31
N GLY A 635 0.75 -32.83 -11.41
CA GLY A 635 1.50 -32.92 -12.65
C GLY A 635 0.82 -33.81 -13.69
N ALA A 636 0.23 -34.93 -13.25
CA ALA A 636 -0.49 -35.85 -14.12
C ALA A 636 -1.72 -35.21 -14.80
N THR A 637 -2.31 -34.18 -14.20
CA THR A 637 -3.46 -33.45 -14.76
C THR A 637 -3.14 -32.63 -16.02
N ARG A 638 -1.90 -32.15 -16.16
CA ARG A 638 -1.49 -31.15 -17.16
C ARG A 638 -2.39 -29.89 -17.19
N ASP A 639 -2.96 -29.50 -16.04
CA ASP A 639 -3.89 -28.37 -15.91
C ASP A 639 -3.35 -27.29 -14.94
N PRO A 640 -2.52 -26.34 -15.43
CA PRO A 640 -1.99 -25.24 -14.62
C PRO A 640 -3.10 -24.34 -14.05
N HIS A 641 -4.23 -24.24 -14.74
CA HIS A 641 -5.38 -23.46 -14.29
C HIS A 641 -6.08 -24.13 -13.09
N LEU A 642 -6.21 -25.45 -13.08
CA LEU A 642 -6.59 -26.22 -11.88
C LEU A 642 -5.60 -25.98 -10.75
N VAL A 643 -4.29 -26.10 -11.00
CA VAL A 643 -3.26 -25.89 -9.97
C VAL A 643 -3.28 -24.45 -9.41
N LYS A 644 -3.62 -23.45 -10.23
CA LYS A 644 -3.92 -22.09 -9.79
C LYS A 644 -5.17 -21.99 -8.91
N LYS A 645 -6.29 -22.67 -9.29
CA LYS A 645 -7.50 -22.76 -8.44
C LYS A 645 -7.15 -23.38 -7.08
N ILE A 646 -6.36 -24.45 -7.07
CA ILE A 646 -5.87 -25.10 -5.84
C ILE A 646 -5.05 -24.10 -5.02
N GLY A 647 -4.07 -23.40 -5.61
CA GLY A 647 -3.31 -22.37 -4.91
C GLY A 647 -4.18 -21.26 -4.28
N ALA A 648 -5.30 -20.89 -4.91
CA ALA A 648 -6.25 -19.90 -4.37
C ALA A 648 -7.12 -20.46 -3.23
N ALA A 649 -7.60 -21.71 -3.34
CA ALA A 649 -8.31 -22.41 -2.26
C ALA A 649 -7.40 -22.64 -1.05
N THR A 650 -6.20 -23.18 -1.30
CA THR A 650 -5.12 -23.31 -0.33
C THR A 650 -4.89 -21.97 0.36
N ALA A 651 -4.66 -20.85 -0.34
CA ALA A 651 -4.43 -19.55 0.30
C ALA A 651 -5.52 -19.10 1.30
N LEU A 652 -6.79 -19.42 1.02
CA LEU A 652 -7.93 -19.14 1.90
C LEU A 652 -7.95 -20.03 3.14
N GLU A 653 -7.66 -21.32 3.02
CA GLU A 653 -7.49 -22.20 4.17
C GLU A 653 -6.25 -21.87 5.00
N VAL A 654 -5.17 -21.38 4.36
CA VAL A 654 -3.80 -21.48 4.86
C VAL A 654 -3.28 -20.21 5.53
N ARG A 655 -3.48 -19.04 4.92
CA ARG A 655 -2.78 -17.79 5.25
C ARG A 655 -1.22 -17.87 5.47
N ALA A 656 -0.53 -18.96 5.07
CA ALA A 656 0.95 -19.15 4.96
C ALA A 656 1.51 -20.30 4.03
N THR A 657 2.19 -19.97 2.90
CA THR A 657 3.28 -20.71 2.17
C THR A 657 3.08 -22.01 1.31
N GLY A 658 4.02 -22.34 0.37
CA GLY A 658 3.96 -23.42 -0.70
C GLY A 658 5.32 -23.86 -1.36
N LEU A 659 5.35 -24.62 -2.49
CA LEU A 659 6.52 -25.39 -3.08
C LEU A 659 6.84 -25.19 -4.60
N ASN A 660 8.04 -25.59 -5.12
CA ASN A 660 8.36 -25.82 -6.57
C ASN A 660 9.72 -26.57 -6.89
N TYR A 661 9.74 -27.83 -7.38
CA TYR A 661 10.98 -28.51 -7.87
C TYR A 661 10.80 -29.69 -8.90
N VAL A 662 11.92 -30.20 -9.47
CA VAL A 662 12.02 -31.26 -10.51
C VAL A 662 12.79 -32.49 -10.00
N CYS A 663 12.10 -33.62 -9.78
CA CYS A 663 12.71 -34.91 -9.41
C CYS A 663 13.19 -35.69 -10.66
N ARG A 664 14.42 -36.23 -10.65
CA ARG A 664 15.03 -37.00 -11.77
C ARG A 664 15.35 -38.47 -11.43
N ASP A 665 15.10 -38.89 -10.20
CA ASP A 665 15.26 -40.27 -9.73
C ASP A 665 14.14 -40.60 -8.72
N PRO A 666 13.19 -41.50 -9.02
CA PRO A 666 12.07 -41.78 -8.14
C PRO A 666 12.49 -42.47 -6.82
N ARG A 667 13.73 -42.96 -6.70
CA ARG A 667 14.26 -43.49 -5.44
C ARG A 667 14.23 -42.47 -4.30
N TRP A 668 14.17 -41.18 -4.62
CA TRP A 668 14.05 -40.09 -3.65
C TRP A 668 12.71 -40.05 -2.91
N GLY A 669 12.77 -40.03 -1.58
CA GLY A 669 11.62 -39.97 -0.67
C GLY A 669 10.81 -38.67 -0.69
N ARG A 670 11.18 -37.70 -1.54
CA ARG A 670 10.38 -36.50 -1.82
C ARG A 670 9.89 -36.42 -3.27
N CYS A 671 10.01 -37.47 -4.07
CA CYS A 671 9.65 -37.38 -5.49
C CYS A 671 8.16 -37.06 -5.73
N TYR A 672 7.28 -37.30 -4.75
CA TYR A 672 5.85 -36.97 -4.80
C TYR A 672 5.54 -35.47 -4.71
N GLU A 673 6.39 -34.67 -4.06
CA GLU A 673 6.22 -33.20 -4.01
C GLU A 673 6.80 -32.52 -5.27
N SER A 674 7.34 -33.28 -6.22
CA SER A 674 7.69 -32.79 -7.57
C SER A 674 6.54 -33.01 -8.55
N TYR A 675 6.18 -31.97 -9.32
CA TYR A 675 5.14 -32.12 -10.36
C TYR A 675 5.56 -33.07 -11.49
N SER A 676 6.84 -33.13 -11.86
CA SER A 676 7.29 -33.93 -13.01
C SER A 676 8.81 -34.14 -13.04
N GLU A 677 9.28 -35.09 -13.85
CA GLU A 677 10.67 -35.17 -14.28
C GLU A 677 11.04 -34.20 -15.42
N ASP A 678 10.03 -33.67 -16.11
CA ASP A 678 10.18 -32.72 -17.20
C ASP A 678 10.09 -31.27 -16.63
N PRO A 679 11.12 -30.44 -16.83
CA PRO A 679 11.12 -29.06 -16.35
C PRO A 679 10.04 -28.17 -16.98
N SER A 680 9.50 -28.53 -18.15
CA SER A 680 8.43 -27.76 -18.81
C SER A 680 7.12 -27.80 -18.00
N ILE A 681 6.71 -28.98 -17.54
CA ILE A 681 5.52 -29.15 -16.70
C ILE A 681 5.73 -28.44 -15.36
N VAL A 682 6.89 -28.60 -14.71
CA VAL A 682 7.18 -27.91 -13.44
C VAL A 682 7.13 -26.39 -13.63
N LYS A 683 7.64 -25.87 -14.76
CA LYS A 683 7.55 -24.45 -15.12
C LYS A 683 6.11 -23.98 -15.30
N GLU A 684 5.24 -24.77 -15.92
CA GLU A 684 3.81 -24.45 -16.06
C GLU A 684 3.10 -24.44 -14.69
N MET A 685 3.29 -25.47 -13.88
CA MET A 685 2.65 -25.61 -12.55
C MET A 685 3.04 -24.53 -11.54
N THR A 686 4.08 -23.72 -11.81
CA THR A 686 4.36 -22.49 -11.06
C THR A 686 3.19 -21.47 -11.06
N ASP A 687 2.13 -21.68 -11.85
CA ASP A 687 0.83 -20.98 -11.75
C ASP A 687 0.19 -21.08 -10.35
N ILE A 688 0.56 -22.07 -9.52
CA ILE A 688 0.18 -22.13 -8.10
C ILE A 688 0.54 -20.84 -7.35
N ILE A 689 1.63 -20.16 -7.74
CA ILE A 689 2.09 -18.89 -7.14
C ILE A 689 1.06 -17.78 -7.37
N LEU A 690 0.42 -17.75 -8.54
CA LEU A 690 -0.61 -16.75 -8.86
C LEU A 690 -1.93 -17.04 -8.14
N GLY A 691 -2.20 -18.31 -7.80
CA GLY A 691 -3.28 -18.68 -6.89
C GLY A 691 -2.99 -18.24 -5.46
N LEU A 692 -1.81 -18.62 -4.95
CA LEU A 692 -1.36 -18.37 -3.57
C LEU A 692 -1.22 -16.86 -3.26
N GLN A 693 -0.50 -16.14 -4.13
CA GLN A 693 -0.16 -14.74 -3.93
C GLN A 693 -1.15 -13.77 -4.60
N GLY A 694 -1.94 -14.23 -5.56
CA GLY A 694 -2.77 -13.38 -6.41
C GLY A 694 -2.03 -12.89 -7.66
N GLU A 695 -2.80 -12.34 -8.61
CA GLU A 695 -2.27 -11.84 -9.88
C GLU A 695 -1.49 -10.53 -9.75
N ILE A 696 -0.32 -10.46 -10.39
CA ILE A 696 0.45 -9.21 -10.47
C ILE A 696 -0.32 -8.23 -11.39
N PRO A 697 -0.64 -7.00 -10.94
CA PRO A 697 -1.26 -5.99 -11.79
C PRO A 697 -0.45 -5.73 -13.06
N SER A 698 -1.11 -5.35 -14.16
CA SER A 698 -0.43 -5.05 -15.44
C SER A 698 0.58 -3.90 -15.36
N THR A 699 0.43 -3.01 -14.39
CA THR A 699 1.39 -1.93 -14.04
C THR A 699 2.49 -2.37 -13.08
N GLY A 700 2.46 -3.62 -12.61
CA GLY A 700 3.40 -4.20 -11.66
C GLY A 700 4.73 -4.57 -12.30
N ARG A 701 5.81 -4.45 -11.52
CA ARG A 701 7.15 -4.85 -11.96
C ARG A 701 7.30 -6.36 -11.84
N LYS A 702 7.75 -7.04 -12.89
CA LYS A 702 8.16 -8.47 -12.84
C LYS A 702 9.47 -8.63 -12.08
N GLY A 703 9.67 -9.77 -11.40
CA GLY A 703 10.92 -10.04 -10.67
C GLY A 703 11.05 -9.37 -9.30
N VAL A 704 9.94 -8.89 -8.72
CA VAL A 704 9.89 -8.46 -7.30
C VAL A 704 8.79 -9.23 -6.56
N PRO A 705 8.90 -9.42 -5.23
CA PRO A 705 7.84 -10.00 -4.42
C PRO A 705 6.49 -9.33 -4.66
N PHE A 706 5.42 -10.12 -4.60
CA PHE A 706 4.04 -9.65 -4.70
C PHE A 706 3.12 -10.52 -3.82
N VAL A 707 2.14 -9.90 -3.16
CA VAL A 707 0.98 -10.54 -2.53
C VAL A 707 -0.20 -9.57 -2.67
N GLY A 708 -1.31 -10.03 -3.24
CA GLY A 708 -2.40 -9.19 -3.74
C GLY A 708 -3.47 -8.77 -2.72
N GLY A 709 -3.40 -9.21 -1.47
CA GLY A 709 -4.40 -8.87 -0.47
C GLY A 709 -4.34 -9.69 0.81
N ARG A 710 -5.28 -9.41 1.72
CA ARG A 710 -5.40 -10.10 3.03
C ARG A 710 -5.85 -11.57 2.89
N ASP A 711 -6.50 -11.91 1.79
CA ASP A 711 -6.97 -13.23 1.36
C ASP A 711 -5.93 -14.03 0.54
N LYS A 712 -4.67 -13.57 0.54
CA LYS A 712 -3.54 -14.15 -0.19
C LYS A 712 -2.31 -14.31 0.71
N VAL A 713 -1.37 -15.17 0.31
CA VAL A 713 -0.20 -15.55 1.12
C VAL A 713 1.10 -15.22 0.42
N ALA A 714 2.19 -15.09 1.17
CA ALA A 714 3.52 -15.17 0.60
C ALA A 714 3.79 -16.62 0.18
N ALA A 715 4.18 -16.86 -1.08
CA ALA A 715 4.56 -18.18 -1.58
C ALA A 715 6.09 -18.36 -1.53
N CYS A 716 6.52 -19.62 -1.45
CA CYS A 716 7.92 -20.03 -1.51
C CYS A 716 8.16 -20.90 -2.75
N ALA A 717 9.27 -20.71 -3.45
CA ALA A 717 9.79 -21.70 -4.40
C ALA A 717 10.95 -22.45 -3.74
N LYS A 718 10.84 -23.77 -3.62
CA LYS A 718 11.83 -24.59 -2.90
C LYS A 718 12.02 -25.97 -3.53
N HIS A 719 13.22 -26.56 -3.50
CA HIS A 719 14.43 -26.09 -2.81
C HIS A 719 15.57 -25.71 -3.77
N PHE A 720 16.10 -24.49 -3.64
CA PHE A 720 17.04 -23.89 -4.57
C PHE A 720 18.47 -24.44 -4.36
N VAL A 721 19.08 -25.14 -5.31
CA VAL A 721 18.56 -25.66 -6.59
C VAL A 721 19.20 -27.00 -6.87
N GLY A 722 18.50 -27.89 -7.59
CA GLY A 722 19.00 -29.22 -7.91
C GLY A 722 18.71 -30.28 -6.84
N ASP A 723 17.80 -29.99 -5.90
CA ASP A 723 17.32 -30.94 -4.88
C ASP A 723 16.86 -32.28 -5.46
N GLY A 724 16.06 -32.26 -6.52
CA GLY A 724 15.63 -33.49 -7.19
C GLY A 724 16.62 -34.11 -8.18
N GLY A 725 17.86 -33.63 -8.23
CA GLY A 725 18.94 -34.15 -9.09
C GLY A 725 20.00 -34.96 -8.35
N THR A 726 19.79 -35.31 -7.08
CA THR A 726 20.82 -35.92 -6.25
C THR A 726 21.24 -37.31 -6.74
N THR A 727 22.51 -37.65 -6.50
CA THR A 727 23.10 -38.93 -6.90
C THR A 727 22.30 -40.10 -6.30
N ARG A 728 21.76 -40.96 -7.17
CA ARG A 728 20.86 -42.09 -6.85
C ARG A 728 19.55 -41.71 -6.14
N GLY A 729 19.13 -40.43 -6.21
CA GLY A 729 17.94 -39.93 -5.54
C GLY A 729 18.06 -39.86 -4.01
N ILE A 730 19.27 -39.89 -3.44
CA ILE A 730 19.44 -39.83 -1.98
C ILE A 730 19.15 -38.40 -1.49
N ASN A 731 18.32 -38.25 -0.46
CA ASN A 731 17.94 -36.97 0.12
C ASN A 731 19.17 -36.19 0.62
N GLU A 732 19.16 -34.86 0.47
CA GLU A 732 20.24 -33.93 0.90
C GLU A 732 21.65 -34.17 0.29
N ASN A 733 21.79 -35.13 -0.61
CA ASN A 733 23.08 -35.57 -1.14
C ASN A 733 23.61 -34.62 -2.24
N ASN A 734 24.64 -35.05 -2.97
CA ASN A 734 25.27 -34.28 -4.03
C ASN A 734 24.59 -34.49 -5.39
N THR A 735 24.22 -33.40 -6.05
CA THR A 735 23.75 -33.31 -7.43
C THR A 735 24.95 -33.06 -8.33
N VAL A 736 25.34 -34.09 -9.08
CA VAL A 736 26.53 -34.07 -9.95
C VAL A 736 26.07 -33.82 -11.38
N ILE A 737 26.19 -32.56 -11.83
CA ILE A 737 25.73 -32.12 -13.15
C ILE A 737 26.51 -30.88 -13.59
N ASP A 738 26.74 -30.72 -14.89
CA ASP A 738 27.36 -29.51 -15.41
C ASP A 738 26.43 -28.29 -15.27
N PHE A 739 26.98 -27.09 -15.51
CA PHE A 739 26.22 -25.84 -15.38
C PHE A 739 25.07 -25.76 -16.40
N HIS A 740 25.25 -26.31 -17.61
CA HIS A 740 24.21 -26.34 -18.62
C HIS A 740 23.02 -27.19 -18.17
N GLY A 741 23.25 -28.42 -17.72
CA GLY A 741 22.24 -29.32 -17.19
C GLY A 741 21.52 -28.76 -15.95
N LEU A 742 22.25 -28.13 -15.02
CA LEU A 742 21.64 -27.44 -13.88
C LEU A 742 20.65 -26.35 -14.34
N MET A 743 21.05 -25.55 -15.34
CA MET A 743 20.25 -24.44 -15.85
C MET A 743 19.10 -24.87 -16.77
N SER A 744 19.24 -25.98 -17.50
CA SER A 744 18.20 -26.51 -18.39
C SER A 744 17.18 -27.40 -17.68
N ILE A 745 17.57 -28.09 -16.60
CA ILE A 745 16.69 -29.04 -15.87
C ILE A 745 16.17 -28.44 -14.56
N HIS A 746 17.04 -27.95 -13.67
CA HIS A 746 16.63 -27.62 -12.30
C HIS A 746 16.29 -26.13 -12.09
N MET A 747 16.80 -25.24 -12.93
CA MET A 747 16.52 -23.79 -12.85
C MET A 747 15.21 -23.27 -13.49
N PRO A 748 14.60 -23.88 -14.53
CA PRO A 748 13.47 -23.26 -15.26
C PRO A 748 12.26 -22.88 -14.39
N GLY A 749 11.95 -23.65 -13.35
CA GLY A 749 10.91 -23.34 -12.38
C GLY A 749 11.17 -22.02 -11.65
N TYR A 750 12.40 -21.77 -11.22
CA TYR A 750 12.79 -20.54 -10.50
C TYR A 750 12.66 -19.29 -11.37
N PHE A 751 13.05 -19.35 -12.65
CA PHE A 751 12.83 -18.24 -13.58
C PHE A 751 11.35 -17.85 -13.67
N SER A 752 10.47 -18.85 -13.83
CA SER A 752 9.02 -18.61 -13.90
C SER A 752 8.47 -18.08 -12.57
N ALA A 753 8.86 -18.67 -11.44
CA ALA A 753 8.45 -18.25 -10.11
C ALA A 753 8.83 -16.78 -9.80
N ILE A 754 10.04 -16.37 -10.17
CA ILE A 754 10.53 -14.99 -9.99
C ILE A 754 9.76 -14.02 -10.90
N ILE A 755 9.47 -14.41 -12.15
CA ILE A 755 8.63 -13.61 -13.06
C ILE A 755 7.21 -13.45 -12.51
N LYS A 756 6.65 -14.50 -11.89
CA LYS A 756 5.37 -14.53 -11.16
C LYS A 756 5.45 -13.92 -9.75
N GLY A 757 6.56 -13.26 -9.40
CA GLY A 757 6.71 -12.45 -8.20
C GLY A 757 6.75 -13.22 -6.89
N VAL A 758 7.25 -14.47 -6.91
CA VAL A 758 7.38 -15.29 -5.70
C VAL A 758 8.08 -14.54 -4.56
N SER A 759 7.48 -14.56 -3.37
CA SER A 759 7.93 -13.75 -2.24
C SER A 759 9.18 -14.31 -1.57
N THR A 760 9.28 -15.64 -1.45
CA THR A 760 10.44 -16.32 -0.87
C THR A 760 10.96 -17.45 -1.78
N VAL A 761 12.22 -17.83 -1.58
CA VAL A 761 12.87 -19.00 -2.18
C VAL A 761 13.64 -19.61 -1.03
N MET A 762 13.42 -20.90 -0.74
CA MET A 762 14.14 -21.67 0.27
C MET A 762 15.23 -22.49 -0.43
N VAL A 763 16.40 -22.56 0.19
CA VAL A 763 17.61 -23.16 -0.38
C VAL A 763 17.65 -24.66 -0.05
N SER A 764 18.28 -25.47 -0.91
CA SER A 764 18.32 -26.92 -0.79
C SER A 764 19.42 -27.40 0.15
N TYR A 765 19.13 -28.40 0.98
CA TYR A 765 20.15 -29.14 1.73
C TYR A 765 21.20 -29.82 0.83
N SER A 766 20.90 -30.04 -0.45
CA SER A 766 21.81 -30.70 -1.41
C SER A 766 23.12 -29.93 -1.62
N SER A 767 24.11 -30.64 -2.16
CA SER A 767 25.28 -30.02 -2.79
C SER A 767 25.12 -29.98 -4.30
N TRP A 768 25.72 -28.99 -4.96
CA TRP A 768 25.98 -29.04 -6.40
C TRP A 768 27.48 -29.22 -6.61
N ASN A 769 27.87 -30.29 -7.32
CA ASN A 769 29.28 -30.65 -7.58
C ASN A 769 30.20 -30.59 -6.34
N GLY A 770 29.68 -30.99 -5.19
CA GLY A 770 30.38 -31.03 -3.89
C GLY A 770 30.17 -29.81 -3.00
N GLU A 771 29.80 -28.65 -3.54
CA GLU A 771 29.53 -27.43 -2.76
C GLU A 771 28.08 -27.42 -2.24
N LYS A 772 27.88 -27.39 -0.91
CA LYS A 772 26.54 -27.29 -0.30
C LYS A 772 25.84 -26.02 -0.78
N MET A 773 24.62 -26.15 -1.28
CA MET A 773 23.87 -25.03 -1.90
C MET A 773 23.71 -23.84 -0.97
N HIS A 774 23.49 -24.09 0.32
CA HIS A 774 23.42 -23.07 1.37
C HIS A 774 24.73 -22.30 1.62
N ALA A 775 25.89 -22.87 1.26
CA ALA A 775 27.19 -22.20 1.27
C ALA A 775 27.54 -21.53 -0.08
N ASN A 776 26.79 -21.85 -1.14
CA ASN A 776 27.13 -21.54 -2.51
C ASN A 776 26.83 -20.06 -2.86
N ARG A 777 27.81 -19.19 -2.63
CA ARG A 777 27.68 -17.75 -2.91
C ARG A 777 27.42 -17.46 -4.40
N ALA A 778 28.01 -18.24 -5.30
CA ALA A 778 27.88 -18.06 -6.74
C ALA A 778 26.42 -18.25 -7.19
N LEU A 779 25.73 -19.29 -6.71
CA LEU A 779 24.34 -19.53 -7.05
C LEU A 779 23.36 -18.69 -6.21
N VAL A 780 23.56 -18.55 -4.91
CA VAL A 780 22.61 -17.83 -4.03
C VAL A 780 22.73 -16.32 -4.19
N THR A 781 23.95 -15.75 -4.21
CA THR A 781 24.13 -14.30 -4.38
C THR A 781 24.30 -13.90 -5.83
N ASP A 782 25.29 -14.43 -6.54
CA ASP A 782 25.65 -13.88 -7.86
C ASP A 782 24.63 -14.27 -8.96
N PHE A 783 24.07 -15.48 -8.89
CA PHE A 783 23.00 -15.89 -9.79
C PHE A 783 21.62 -15.43 -9.30
N LEU A 784 21.08 -16.02 -8.23
CA LEU A 784 19.71 -15.78 -7.78
C LEU A 784 19.46 -14.29 -7.41
N LYS A 785 20.28 -13.69 -6.54
CA LYS A 785 20.07 -12.30 -6.10
C LYS A 785 20.55 -11.24 -7.10
N ASN A 786 21.65 -11.47 -7.82
CA ASN A 786 22.28 -10.47 -8.68
C ASN A 786 21.97 -10.65 -10.16
N THR A 787 21.80 -11.88 -10.67
CA THR A 787 21.39 -12.14 -12.06
C THR A 787 19.86 -12.15 -12.17
N LEU A 788 19.16 -13.00 -11.41
CA LEU A 788 17.69 -13.10 -11.43
C LEU A 788 16.99 -11.97 -10.63
N LYS A 789 17.75 -11.11 -9.96
CA LYS A 789 17.30 -9.96 -9.14
C LYS A 789 16.39 -10.33 -7.95
N PHE A 790 16.38 -11.60 -7.53
CA PHE A 790 15.54 -12.12 -6.44
C PHE A 790 15.88 -11.56 -5.04
N ARG A 791 14.97 -11.71 -4.05
CA ARG A 791 14.96 -11.02 -2.74
C ARG A 791 14.54 -11.92 -1.52
N GLY A 792 15.19 -13.10 -1.28
CA GLY A 792 14.93 -14.12 -0.20
C GLY A 792 16.10 -15.13 0.20
N ILE A 793 15.87 -16.40 0.70
CA ILE A 793 16.35 -16.95 2.04
C ILE A 793 16.67 -18.53 2.25
N ASP A 794 17.71 -19.05 3.01
CA ASP A 794 17.77 -20.27 3.97
C ASP A 794 19.20 -20.99 4.20
N LYS A 795 19.45 -22.02 5.11
CA LYS A 795 20.58 -22.50 6.06
C LYS A 795 21.52 -23.80 5.84
N ILE A 796 22.82 -23.84 6.32
CA ILE A 796 23.99 -24.76 5.93
C ILE A 796 24.28 -26.27 6.36
N THR A 797 24.82 -26.62 7.57
CA THR A 797 25.92 -27.65 7.75
C THR A 797 25.62 -29.14 8.06
N SER A 798 26.64 -30.02 7.88
CA SER A 798 26.63 -31.48 8.22
C SER A 798 27.97 -32.00 8.85
N PRO A 799 27.95 -32.90 9.87
CA PRO A 799 26.76 -33.18 10.68
C PRO A 799 26.30 -31.89 11.38
N PRO A 800 25.00 -31.75 11.68
CA PRO A 800 24.48 -30.51 12.24
C PRO A 800 25.27 -30.06 13.48
N HIS A 801 25.55 -28.76 13.56
CA HIS A 801 26.29 -28.11 14.66
C HIS A 801 27.78 -28.49 14.84
N ALA A 802 28.40 -29.32 13.98
CA ALA A 802 29.82 -29.68 14.07
C ALA A 802 30.78 -28.47 14.16
N ASN A 803 30.45 -27.37 13.49
CA ASN A 803 31.03 -26.05 13.74
C ASN A 803 29.96 -24.98 13.48
N TYR A 804 29.17 -24.67 14.50
CA TYR A 804 27.99 -23.82 14.33
C TYR A 804 28.35 -22.38 13.92
N THR A 805 29.40 -21.79 14.49
CA THR A 805 29.89 -20.45 14.10
C THR A 805 30.31 -20.40 12.63
N TYR A 806 31.01 -21.43 12.13
CA TYR A 806 31.32 -21.54 10.69
C TYR A 806 30.06 -21.65 9.82
N SER A 807 29.03 -22.35 10.34
CA SER A 807 27.72 -22.51 9.67
C SER A 807 27.02 -21.17 9.49
N VAL A 808 26.98 -20.35 10.56
CA VAL A 808 26.43 -18.99 10.55
C VAL A 808 27.24 -18.08 9.63
N LEU A 809 28.58 -18.10 9.73
CA LEU A 809 29.49 -17.31 8.91
C LEU A 809 29.29 -17.59 7.43
N LYS A 810 29.42 -18.85 7.00
CA LYS A 810 29.25 -19.22 5.59
C LYS A 810 27.84 -18.94 5.11
N GLY A 811 26.83 -19.12 5.96
CA GLY A 811 25.44 -18.96 5.59
C GLY A 811 25.10 -17.52 5.24
N VAL A 812 25.24 -16.64 6.23
CA VAL A 812 24.94 -15.22 6.04
C VAL A 812 25.84 -14.62 4.93
N SER A 813 27.07 -15.10 4.78
CA SER A 813 27.97 -14.69 3.69
C SER A 813 27.58 -15.19 2.29
N ALA A 814 27.04 -16.40 2.16
CA ALA A 814 26.65 -16.99 0.88
C ALA A 814 25.48 -16.25 0.22
N GLY A 815 24.56 -15.73 1.02
CA GLY A 815 23.42 -14.96 0.53
C GLY A 815 22.18 -15.00 1.40
N ILE A 816 22.18 -15.75 2.49
CA ILE A 816 20.99 -16.01 3.31
C ILE A 816 20.50 -14.73 4.01
N ASP A 817 19.18 -14.57 4.12
CA ASP A 817 18.53 -13.39 4.70
C ASP A 817 17.88 -13.62 6.07
N MET A 818 17.54 -14.86 6.39
CA MET A 818 16.87 -15.31 7.61
C MET A 818 17.16 -16.80 7.73
N ILE A 819 17.33 -17.31 8.94
CA ILE A 819 17.76 -18.67 9.19
C ILE A 819 16.63 -19.38 9.93
N MET A 820 16.22 -20.54 9.43
CA MET A 820 15.33 -21.45 10.14
C MET A 820 16.13 -22.14 11.25
N VAL A 821 16.16 -21.55 12.45
CA VAL A 821 17.08 -21.97 13.53
C VAL A 821 16.66 -23.28 14.21
N PRO A 822 15.48 -23.84 13.92
CA PRO A 822 14.21 -23.54 14.60
C PRO A 822 14.21 -23.59 16.14
N LEU A 823 15.28 -24.07 16.80
CA LEU A 823 15.31 -24.35 18.25
C LEU A 823 16.27 -23.42 19.03
N ASP A 824 17.59 -23.52 18.77
CA ASP A 824 18.63 -22.79 19.50
C ASP A 824 18.82 -21.35 18.98
N HIS A 825 17.86 -20.49 19.33
CA HIS A 825 17.90 -19.07 19.01
C HIS A 825 19.10 -18.35 19.64
N THR A 826 19.45 -18.69 20.87
CA THR A 826 20.58 -18.14 21.62
C THR A 826 21.90 -18.36 20.90
N GLY A 827 22.28 -19.60 20.62
CA GLY A 827 23.55 -19.92 19.96
C GLY A 827 23.64 -19.33 18.55
N PHE A 828 22.51 -19.14 17.85
CA PHE A 828 22.50 -18.45 16.56
C PHE A 828 22.74 -16.94 16.70
N ILE A 829 22.00 -16.28 17.59
CA ILE A 829 22.06 -14.84 17.80
C ILE A 829 23.45 -14.45 18.32
N ASP A 830 24.00 -15.19 19.28
CA ASP A 830 25.33 -14.93 19.85
C ASP A 830 26.44 -15.13 18.81
N ALA A 831 26.38 -16.22 18.03
CA ALA A 831 27.33 -16.47 16.96
C ALA A 831 27.27 -15.40 15.86
N LEU A 832 26.08 -14.98 15.42
CA LEU A 832 25.93 -13.95 14.40
C LEU A 832 26.37 -12.57 14.91
N THR A 833 26.03 -12.23 16.16
CA THR A 833 26.47 -10.97 16.80
C THR A 833 27.98 -10.91 16.88
N SER A 834 28.62 -11.97 17.40
CA SER A 834 30.09 -12.07 17.46
C SER A 834 30.77 -11.95 16.08
N LEU A 835 30.20 -12.59 15.04
CA LEU A 835 30.73 -12.49 13.68
C LEU A 835 30.57 -11.09 13.06
N VAL A 836 29.55 -10.33 13.46
CA VAL A 836 29.35 -8.93 13.03
C VAL A 836 30.29 -8.00 13.78
N ASP A 837 30.37 -8.11 15.11
CA ASP A 837 31.21 -7.26 15.96
C ASP A 837 32.71 -7.42 15.63
N ASN A 838 33.14 -8.64 15.31
CA ASN A 838 34.51 -8.92 14.85
C ASN A 838 34.73 -8.70 13.34
N ASN A 839 33.77 -8.09 12.63
CA ASN A 839 33.82 -7.76 11.20
C ASN A 839 34.00 -8.94 10.22
N PHE A 840 33.78 -10.19 10.66
CA PHE A 840 33.74 -11.37 9.76
C PHE A 840 32.51 -11.34 8.84
N ILE A 841 31.40 -10.74 9.30
CA ILE A 841 30.22 -10.41 8.47
C ILE A 841 30.06 -8.89 8.49
N PRO A 842 30.14 -8.20 7.34
CA PRO A 842 29.98 -6.74 7.31
C PRO A 842 28.51 -6.36 7.54
N MET A 843 28.25 -5.24 8.23
CA MET A 843 26.89 -4.74 8.47
C MET A 843 26.07 -4.51 7.20
N SER A 844 26.71 -4.27 6.05
CA SER A 844 26.05 -4.19 4.74
C SER A 844 25.34 -5.49 4.33
N ARG A 845 25.85 -6.65 4.79
CA ARG A 845 25.25 -7.98 4.57
C ARG A 845 23.98 -8.16 5.41
N ILE A 846 24.03 -7.78 6.68
CA ILE A 846 22.88 -7.74 7.60
C ILE A 846 21.81 -6.77 7.06
N ASP A 847 22.21 -5.60 6.58
CA ASP A 847 21.31 -4.62 5.98
C ASP A 847 20.66 -5.14 4.67
N ASP A 848 21.38 -5.88 3.80
CA ASP A 848 20.77 -6.53 2.64
C ASP A 848 19.70 -7.55 3.04
N ALA A 849 19.98 -8.36 4.06
CA ALA A 849 19.06 -9.35 4.60
C ALA A 849 17.76 -8.72 5.12
N VAL A 850 17.89 -7.81 6.08
CA VAL A 850 16.74 -7.14 6.72
C VAL A 850 15.93 -6.34 5.71
N ARG A 851 16.57 -5.67 4.74
CA ARG A 851 15.87 -4.95 3.66
C ARG A 851 14.98 -5.85 2.80
N ARG A 852 15.28 -7.14 2.70
CA ARG A 852 14.50 -8.13 1.92
C ARG A 852 13.35 -8.69 2.74
N ILE A 853 13.60 -9.07 3.98
CA ILE A 853 12.57 -9.46 4.96
C ILE A 853 11.50 -8.37 5.06
N LEU A 854 11.92 -7.12 5.34
CA LEU A 854 11.01 -5.99 5.46
C LEU A 854 10.25 -5.72 4.15
N ARG A 855 10.88 -5.90 2.98
CA ARG A 855 10.17 -5.76 1.69
C ARG A 855 9.02 -6.74 1.58
N VAL A 856 9.20 -8.01 1.91
CA VAL A 856 8.10 -9.00 1.87
C VAL A 856 6.98 -8.59 2.84
N LYS A 857 7.32 -8.27 4.09
CA LYS A 857 6.36 -7.84 5.12
C LYS A 857 5.53 -6.61 4.72
N PHE A 858 6.16 -5.57 4.17
CA PHE A 858 5.43 -4.40 3.65
C PHE A 858 4.64 -4.71 2.37
N THR A 859 5.18 -5.54 1.46
CA THR A 859 4.48 -5.90 0.21
C THR A 859 3.16 -6.63 0.49
N MET A 860 3.15 -7.54 1.47
CA MET A 860 1.96 -8.32 1.82
C MET A 860 0.99 -7.61 2.79
N GLY A 861 1.21 -6.32 3.06
CA GLY A 861 0.36 -5.52 3.95
C GLY A 861 0.39 -5.94 5.42
N LEU A 862 1.47 -6.61 5.88
CA LEU A 862 1.55 -7.19 7.22
C LEU A 862 1.65 -6.13 8.34
N PHE A 863 2.15 -4.93 8.02
CA PHE A 863 2.16 -3.80 8.95
C PHE A 863 0.76 -3.17 9.12
N GLU A 864 -0.11 -3.31 8.11
CA GLU A 864 -1.49 -2.81 8.13
C GLU A 864 -2.46 -3.84 8.69
N ASN A 865 -2.23 -5.13 8.41
CA ASN A 865 -3.06 -6.25 8.82
C ASN A 865 -2.17 -7.34 9.48
N PRO A 866 -1.65 -7.11 10.70
CA PRO A 866 -0.76 -8.06 11.36
C PRO A 866 -1.50 -9.28 11.96
N PHE A 867 -2.77 -9.12 12.34
CA PHE A 867 -3.56 -10.17 12.99
C PHE A 867 -4.31 -11.05 11.99
N ALA A 868 -4.66 -12.26 12.40
CA ALA A 868 -5.53 -13.14 11.63
C ALA A 868 -6.99 -12.66 11.67
N ASP A 869 -7.74 -12.92 10.60
CA ASP A 869 -9.13 -12.49 10.41
C ASP A 869 -10.08 -13.69 10.59
N GLU A 870 -10.94 -13.64 11.61
CA GLU A 870 -11.89 -14.71 11.93
C GLU A 870 -12.95 -14.94 10.83
N SER A 871 -13.15 -14.01 9.88
CA SER A 871 -14.10 -14.20 8.77
C SER A 871 -13.68 -15.29 7.77
N PHE A 872 -12.45 -15.80 7.85
CA PHE A 872 -12.00 -16.95 7.04
C PHE A 872 -12.14 -18.32 7.73
N VAL A 873 -12.62 -18.38 8.98
CA VAL A 873 -12.76 -19.65 9.73
C VAL A 873 -13.56 -20.70 8.96
N ASP A 874 -14.64 -20.30 8.30
CA ASP A 874 -15.53 -21.20 7.54
C ASP A 874 -14.97 -21.63 6.16
N GLN A 875 -13.75 -21.19 5.79
CA GLN A 875 -13.09 -21.65 4.56
C GLN A 875 -12.38 -23.00 4.74
N LEU A 876 -11.90 -23.32 5.96
CA LEU A 876 -11.16 -24.55 6.25
C LEU A 876 -12.03 -25.78 5.94
N GLY A 877 -11.57 -26.65 5.03
CA GLY A 877 -12.27 -27.88 4.70
C GLY A 877 -13.63 -27.65 4.01
N SER A 878 -13.86 -26.47 3.44
CA SER A 878 -15.16 -26.11 2.86
C SER A 878 -15.57 -27.03 1.70
N GLN A 879 -16.87 -27.29 1.53
CA GLN A 879 -17.35 -28.19 0.48
C GLN A 879 -16.94 -27.72 -0.93
N ALA A 880 -16.77 -26.41 -1.15
CA ALA A 880 -16.26 -25.88 -2.41
C ALA A 880 -14.79 -26.30 -2.68
N HIS A 881 -13.95 -26.32 -1.64
CA HIS A 881 -12.56 -26.76 -1.73
C HIS A 881 -12.47 -28.29 -1.85
N ARG A 882 -13.30 -29.04 -1.13
CA ARG A 882 -13.44 -30.50 -1.31
C ARG A 882 -13.90 -30.90 -2.71
N ASN A 883 -14.87 -30.20 -3.27
CA ASN A 883 -15.30 -30.42 -4.67
C ASN A 883 -14.16 -30.15 -5.67
N LEU A 884 -13.30 -29.15 -5.40
CA LEU A 884 -12.11 -28.88 -6.21
C LEU A 884 -11.03 -29.95 -6.02
N ALA A 885 -10.83 -30.46 -4.81
CA ALA A 885 -9.93 -31.58 -4.55
C ALA A 885 -10.44 -32.87 -5.24
N ARG A 886 -11.74 -33.17 -5.21
CA ARG A 886 -12.35 -34.25 -6.01
C ARG A 886 -12.14 -34.07 -7.52
N GLU A 887 -12.25 -32.85 -8.05
CA GLU A 887 -11.89 -32.52 -9.45
C GLU A 887 -10.41 -32.83 -9.73
N ALA A 888 -9.51 -32.48 -8.81
CA ALA A 888 -8.08 -32.72 -8.94
C ALA A 888 -7.72 -34.21 -8.85
N VAL A 889 -8.34 -34.95 -7.93
CA VAL A 889 -8.21 -36.41 -7.81
C VAL A 889 -8.54 -37.03 -9.16
N ARG A 890 -9.76 -36.91 -9.66
CA ARG A 890 -10.17 -37.60 -10.92
C ARG A 890 -9.31 -37.25 -12.14
N LYS A 891 -8.79 -36.02 -12.21
CA LYS A 891 -7.88 -35.58 -13.29
C LYS A 891 -6.44 -36.11 -13.15
N SER A 892 -6.01 -36.44 -11.93
CA SER A 892 -4.65 -36.96 -11.66
C SER A 892 -4.49 -38.44 -12.00
N LEU A 893 -5.57 -39.21 -11.94
CA LEU A 893 -5.53 -40.67 -12.08
C LEU A 893 -5.10 -41.06 -13.49
N VAL A 894 -4.09 -41.93 -13.57
CA VAL A 894 -3.56 -42.41 -14.85
C VAL A 894 -3.93 -43.88 -15.03
N LEU A 895 -4.69 -44.17 -16.07
CA LEU A 895 -5.06 -45.53 -16.45
C LEU A 895 -3.92 -46.17 -17.23
N LEU A 896 -3.29 -47.20 -16.65
CA LEU A 896 -2.11 -47.88 -17.19
C LEU A 896 -2.49 -49.14 -17.98
N LYS A 897 -3.49 -49.89 -17.52
CA LYS A 897 -4.03 -51.08 -18.20
C LYS A 897 -5.55 -51.08 -18.11
N ASN A 898 -6.25 -51.51 -19.17
CA ASN A 898 -7.71 -51.62 -19.18
C ASN A 898 -8.17 -52.77 -20.09
N GLY A 899 -8.06 -54.01 -19.59
CA GLY A 899 -8.32 -55.24 -20.36
C GLY A 899 -7.05 -55.98 -20.76
N GLU A 900 -7.22 -57.19 -21.30
CA GLU A 900 -6.16 -57.97 -21.95
C GLU A 900 -5.91 -57.52 -23.40
N ALA A 901 -6.96 -57.02 -24.06
CA ALA A 901 -6.94 -56.45 -25.40
C ALA A 901 -7.76 -55.14 -25.42
N ALA A 902 -7.43 -54.24 -26.34
CA ALA A 902 -7.97 -52.87 -26.39
C ALA A 902 -9.48 -52.78 -26.68
N ASP A 903 -10.07 -53.85 -27.21
CA ASP A 903 -11.48 -54.00 -27.55
C ASP A 903 -12.33 -54.60 -26.41
N ASN A 904 -11.72 -55.06 -25.32
CA ASN A 904 -12.40 -55.66 -24.16
C ASN A 904 -12.04 -54.98 -22.82
N PRO A 905 -12.41 -53.70 -22.63
CA PRO A 905 -12.08 -52.93 -21.43
C PRO A 905 -12.87 -53.38 -20.20
N ILE A 906 -12.23 -53.35 -19.02
CA ILE A 906 -12.88 -53.57 -17.72
C ILE A 906 -13.46 -52.28 -17.12
N LEU A 907 -12.83 -51.13 -17.38
CA LEU A 907 -13.29 -49.81 -16.97
C LEU A 907 -14.05 -49.08 -18.08
N PRO A 908 -15.15 -48.38 -17.77
CA PRO A 908 -15.71 -48.22 -16.43
C PRO A 908 -16.53 -49.43 -15.94
N LEU A 909 -16.44 -49.70 -14.64
CA LEU A 909 -17.15 -50.78 -13.94
C LEU A 909 -18.66 -50.49 -13.90
N PRO A 910 -19.53 -51.52 -13.96
CA PRO A 910 -20.96 -51.32 -13.80
C PRO A 910 -21.30 -51.05 -12.33
N LYS A 911 -21.92 -49.89 -12.05
CA LYS A 911 -22.43 -49.51 -10.72
C LYS A 911 -23.43 -50.53 -10.14
N LYS A 912 -24.13 -51.27 -10.99
CA LYS A 912 -25.05 -52.35 -10.59
C LYS A 912 -24.41 -53.70 -10.90
N ALA A 913 -24.11 -54.45 -9.86
CA ALA A 913 -23.63 -55.83 -9.91
C ALA A 913 -24.37 -56.67 -8.86
N ALA A 914 -24.17 -58.00 -8.85
CA ALA A 914 -24.74 -58.85 -7.80
C ALA A 914 -23.94 -58.68 -6.49
N ARG A 915 -22.63 -58.91 -6.57
CA ARG A 915 -21.68 -58.79 -5.46
C ARG A 915 -20.32 -58.33 -5.97
N ILE A 916 -19.65 -57.45 -5.23
CA ILE A 916 -18.31 -56.95 -5.54
C ILE A 916 -17.38 -57.12 -4.34
N LEU A 917 -16.08 -57.27 -4.61
CA LEU A 917 -15.04 -57.26 -3.59
C LEU A 917 -14.30 -55.92 -3.63
N VAL A 918 -14.12 -55.30 -2.46
CA VAL A 918 -13.12 -54.25 -2.26
C VAL A 918 -12.07 -54.81 -1.30
N ALA A 919 -10.79 -54.68 -1.65
CA ALA A 919 -9.69 -55.27 -0.88
C ALA A 919 -8.42 -54.41 -0.92
N GLY A 920 -7.45 -54.76 -0.07
CA GLY A 920 -6.15 -54.12 0.03
C GLY A 920 -6.06 -53.06 1.14
N THR A 921 -4.86 -52.94 1.71
CA THR A 921 -4.49 -52.10 2.86
C THR A 921 -4.74 -50.59 2.70
N HIS A 922 -5.02 -50.13 1.48
CA HIS A 922 -5.24 -48.72 1.16
C HIS A 922 -6.70 -48.43 0.78
N ALA A 923 -7.59 -49.43 0.79
CA ALA A 923 -9.00 -49.24 0.42
C ALA A 923 -9.76 -48.39 1.44
N ASP A 924 -9.59 -48.70 2.74
CA ASP A 924 -10.27 -48.00 3.84
C ASP A 924 -9.28 -47.32 4.80
N ASN A 925 -8.31 -46.60 4.24
CA ASN A 925 -7.27 -45.91 5.01
C ASN A 925 -7.02 -44.48 4.50
N LEU A 926 -7.75 -43.52 5.07
CA LEU A 926 -7.70 -42.10 4.71
C LEU A 926 -6.27 -41.53 4.82
N GLY A 927 -5.55 -41.92 5.87
CA GLY A 927 -4.16 -41.53 6.08
C GLY A 927 -3.23 -42.00 4.96
N TYR A 928 -3.36 -43.25 4.51
CA TYR A 928 -2.53 -43.80 3.44
C TYR A 928 -2.81 -43.15 2.08
N GLN A 929 -4.06 -42.83 1.74
CA GLN A 929 -4.38 -42.10 0.50
C GLN A 929 -3.96 -40.63 0.53
N CYS A 930 -3.68 -40.04 1.70
CA CYS A 930 -3.10 -38.70 1.81
C CYS A 930 -1.56 -38.72 1.77
N GLY A 931 -0.93 -39.74 2.38
CA GLY A 931 0.51 -39.91 2.40
C GLY A 931 1.24 -38.93 3.34
N GLY A 932 2.53 -38.71 3.07
CA GLY A 932 3.39 -37.83 3.87
C GLY A 932 2.93 -36.37 3.89
N TRP A 933 3.45 -35.60 4.85
CA TRP A 933 3.01 -34.24 5.16
C TRP A 933 1.52 -34.10 5.56
N THR A 934 0.83 -35.17 5.93
CA THR A 934 -0.58 -35.09 6.38
C THR A 934 -0.70 -35.19 7.89
N LEU A 935 -1.09 -34.08 8.54
CA LEU A 935 -1.15 -33.81 9.99
C LEU A 935 0.22 -33.88 10.71
N THR A 936 0.97 -34.95 10.49
CA THR A 936 2.34 -35.16 10.97
C THR A 936 3.32 -35.06 9.80
N TRP A 937 4.60 -34.87 10.11
CA TRP A 937 5.67 -34.79 9.09
C TRP A 937 5.70 -36.01 8.15
N GLN A 938 5.73 -37.22 8.71
CA GLN A 938 5.77 -38.48 7.95
C GLN A 938 4.39 -38.91 7.42
N GLY A 939 3.31 -38.23 7.82
CA GLY A 939 1.94 -38.73 7.69
C GLY A 939 1.59 -39.78 8.77
N THR A 940 0.34 -40.24 8.75
CA THR A 940 -0.19 -41.24 9.68
C THR A 940 -1.20 -42.13 8.96
N GLY A 941 -1.46 -43.34 9.47
CA GLY A 941 -2.51 -44.23 8.97
C GLY A 941 -3.83 -44.09 9.73
N GLY A 942 -4.91 -44.64 9.18
CA GLY A 942 -6.24 -44.69 9.80
C GLY A 942 -7.14 -43.51 9.47
N ASN A 943 -8.41 -43.63 9.87
CA ASN A 943 -9.51 -42.79 9.37
C ASN A 943 -9.90 -41.65 10.33
N ASP A 944 -9.75 -41.84 11.66
CA ASP A 944 -10.19 -40.86 12.68
C ASP A 944 -9.30 -39.61 12.82
N ASN A 945 -8.28 -39.46 11.98
CA ASN A 945 -7.26 -38.43 12.12
C ASN A 945 -7.63 -37.09 11.45
N THR A 946 -8.48 -37.09 10.41
CA THR A 946 -9.01 -35.87 9.76
C THR A 946 -10.34 -36.16 9.05
N ALA A 947 -10.97 -35.14 8.46
CA ALA A 947 -12.20 -35.31 7.68
C ALA A 947 -11.90 -35.52 6.18
N GLY A 948 -12.48 -36.58 5.60
CA GLY A 948 -12.38 -36.93 4.18
C GLY A 948 -13.32 -38.07 3.83
N THR A 949 -13.03 -38.79 2.74
CA THR A 949 -13.74 -40.01 2.33
C THR A 949 -12.72 -41.02 1.80
N THR A 950 -12.74 -42.24 2.33
CA THR A 950 -11.87 -43.33 1.88
C THR A 950 -12.28 -43.83 0.48
N ILE A 951 -11.42 -44.59 -0.18
CA ILE A 951 -11.76 -45.21 -1.46
C ILE A 951 -12.89 -46.25 -1.29
N LEU A 952 -12.94 -46.98 -0.18
CA LEU A 952 -14.04 -47.90 0.17
C LEU A 952 -15.37 -47.15 0.36
N GLU A 953 -15.39 -46.07 1.15
CA GLU A 953 -16.57 -45.23 1.34
C GLU A 953 -17.06 -44.63 0.02
N ALA A 954 -16.13 -44.15 -0.81
CA ALA A 954 -16.40 -43.61 -2.13
C ALA A 954 -17.02 -44.64 -3.09
N ILE A 955 -16.47 -45.86 -3.13
CA ILE A 955 -17.04 -46.98 -3.90
C ILE A 955 -18.44 -47.31 -3.38
N SER A 956 -18.61 -47.34 -2.05
CA SER A 956 -19.88 -47.67 -1.41
C SER A 956 -20.98 -46.64 -1.69
N ALA A 957 -20.62 -45.36 -1.81
CA ALA A 957 -21.54 -44.30 -2.21
C ALA A 957 -21.82 -44.27 -3.73
N ALA A 958 -20.98 -44.87 -4.56
CA ALA A 958 -21.07 -44.79 -6.03
C ALA A 958 -21.87 -45.95 -6.67
N VAL A 959 -21.93 -47.12 -6.03
CA VAL A 959 -22.65 -48.29 -6.56
C VAL A 959 -24.17 -48.19 -6.34
N HIS A 960 -24.92 -48.95 -7.13
CA HIS A 960 -26.36 -49.08 -7.00
C HIS A 960 -26.71 -49.75 -5.65
N PRO A 961 -27.75 -49.30 -4.90
CA PRO A 961 -28.10 -49.83 -3.57
C PRO A 961 -28.44 -51.34 -3.50
N SER A 962 -28.55 -52.03 -4.64
CA SER A 962 -28.75 -53.48 -4.72
C SER A 962 -27.46 -54.28 -4.90
N THR A 963 -26.31 -53.62 -4.98
CA THR A 963 -25.00 -54.27 -5.15
C THR A 963 -24.46 -54.64 -3.79
N GLU A 964 -24.25 -55.92 -3.51
CA GLU A 964 -23.63 -56.36 -2.26
C GLU A 964 -22.12 -56.03 -2.29
N ILE A 965 -21.65 -55.26 -1.31
CA ILE A 965 -20.24 -54.89 -1.19
C ILE A 965 -19.62 -55.72 -0.06
N ILE A 966 -18.60 -56.50 -0.38
CA ILE A 966 -17.77 -57.18 0.61
C ILE A 966 -16.44 -56.44 0.69
N TYR A 967 -16.12 -55.92 1.88
CA TYR A 967 -14.78 -55.47 2.21
C TYR A 967 -14.02 -56.60 2.92
N ASN A 968 -12.80 -56.88 2.46
CA ASN A 968 -11.83 -57.69 3.17
C ASN A 968 -10.45 -57.12 2.82
N GLU A 969 -9.68 -56.67 3.81
CA GLU A 969 -8.40 -56.00 3.57
C GLU A 969 -7.36 -56.95 2.94
N THR A 970 -7.27 -58.18 3.44
CA THR A 970 -6.25 -59.17 3.05
C THR A 970 -6.85 -60.55 2.76
N PRO A 971 -7.72 -60.68 1.75
CA PRO A 971 -8.34 -61.96 1.41
C PRO A 971 -7.31 -62.96 0.90
N ASP A 972 -7.47 -64.22 1.31
CA ASP A 972 -6.82 -65.36 0.67
C ASP A 972 -7.57 -65.79 -0.62
N ALA A 973 -6.94 -66.68 -1.39
CA ALA A 973 -7.49 -67.13 -2.66
C ALA A 973 -8.79 -67.95 -2.51
N ASP A 974 -9.02 -68.62 -1.38
CA ASP A 974 -10.17 -69.49 -1.19
C ASP A 974 -11.41 -68.69 -0.77
N PHE A 975 -11.21 -67.64 0.04
CA PHE A 975 -12.22 -66.61 0.29
C PHE A 975 -12.73 -66.01 -1.03
N VAL A 976 -11.83 -65.60 -1.93
CA VAL A 976 -12.18 -64.98 -3.22
C VAL A 976 -13.00 -65.93 -4.10
N LYS A 977 -12.60 -67.20 -4.20
CA LYS A 977 -13.34 -68.23 -4.96
C LYS A 977 -14.73 -68.53 -4.36
N SER A 978 -14.87 -68.47 -3.03
CA SER A 978 -16.09 -68.91 -2.33
C SER A 978 -17.32 -67.98 -2.46
N LYS A 979 -17.21 -66.85 -3.16
CA LYS A 979 -18.18 -65.75 -3.09
C LYS A 979 -18.74 -65.25 -4.42
N ASP A 980 -18.38 -65.83 -5.57
CA ASP A 980 -18.90 -65.46 -6.90
C ASP A 980 -18.91 -63.93 -7.17
N PHE A 981 -17.77 -63.28 -6.94
CA PHE A 981 -17.63 -61.84 -7.16
C PHE A 981 -17.74 -61.46 -8.64
N SER A 982 -18.56 -60.45 -8.96
CA SER A 982 -18.71 -59.94 -10.33
C SER A 982 -17.44 -59.25 -10.85
N TYR A 983 -16.72 -58.58 -9.94
CA TYR A 983 -15.36 -58.04 -10.11
C TYR A 983 -14.80 -57.67 -8.74
N ALA A 984 -13.49 -57.39 -8.68
CA ALA A 984 -12.83 -56.85 -7.49
C ALA A 984 -12.11 -55.53 -7.76
N ILE A 985 -12.02 -54.69 -6.72
CA ILE A 985 -11.19 -53.49 -6.69
C ILE A 985 -10.15 -53.69 -5.58
N VAL A 986 -8.86 -53.71 -5.94
CA VAL A 986 -7.74 -53.93 -5.02
C VAL A 986 -6.96 -52.64 -4.88
N VAL A 987 -6.96 -52.04 -3.69
CA VAL A 987 -6.32 -50.76 -3.41
C VAL A 987 -5.12 -50.98 -2.50
N VAL A 988 -3.93 -50.87 -3.05
CA VAL A 988 -2.65 -51.14 -2.35
C VAL A 988 -1.61 -50.10 -2.75
N GLY A 989 -0.52 -49.98 -1.99
CA GLY A 989 0.34 -48.80 -2.15
C GLY A 989 1.54 -48.72 -1.24
N GLU A 990 2.21 -47.56 -1.31
CA GLU A 990 3.23 -47.15 -0.34
C GLU A 990 2.58 -46.53 0.91
N PRO A 991 3.01 -46.89 2.13
CA PRO A 991 2.58 -46.19 3.34
C PRO A 991 3.11 -44.73 3.34
N PRO A 992 2.56 -43.84 4.18
CA PRO A 992 3.05 -42.47 4.30
C PRO A 992 4.54 -42.37 4.64
N TYR A 993 5.26 -41.49 3.94
CA TYR A 993 6.67 -41.16 4.17
C TYR A 993 6.97 -39.71 3.77
N ALA A 994 8.00 -39.11 4.36
CA ALA A 994 8.56 -37.83 3.93
C ALA A 994 10.10 -37.82 4.04
N GLU A 995 10.74 -37.14 3.09
CA GLU A 995 12.19 -36.89 3.10
C GLU A 995 13.01 -38.19 3.11
N GLY A 996 14.17 -38.22 3.78
CA GLY A 996 15.07 -39.37 3.77
C GLY A 996 14.45 -40.69 4.28
N MET A 997 13.34 -40.63 5.03
CA MET A 997 12.60 -41.84 5.44
C MET A 997 11.87 -42.51 4.27
N GLY A 998 11.63 -41.79 3.17
CA GLY A 998 11.07 -42.32 1.94
C GLY A 998 12.12 -42.75 0.90
N ASP A 999 13.42 -42.57 1.15
CA ASP A 999 14.46 -42.99 0.22
C ASP A 999 14.45 -44.52 0.10
N SER A 1000 14.27 -45.02 -1.12
CA SER A 1000 14.14 -46.46 -1.38
C SER A 1000 14.89 -46.85 -2.64
N LEU A 1001 15.75 -47.88 -2.52
CA LEU A 1001 16.54 -48.41 -3.63
C LEU A 1001 15.80 -49.48 -4.44
N ASN A 1002 14.73 -50.08 -3.90
CA ASN A 1002 14.00 -51.19 -4.53
C ASN A 1002 12.64 -50.79 -5.11
N LEU A 1003 12.00 -49.74 -4.58
CA LEU A 1003 10.70 -49.22 -5.03
C LEU A 1003 9.58 -50.28 -5.14
N THR A 1004 9.59 -51.26 -4.23
CA THR A 1004 8.56 -52.29 -4.09
C THR A 1004 7.55 -51.88 -3.02
N ILE A 1005 6.25 -51.99 -3.30
CA ILE A 1005 5.20 -51.83 -2.26
C ILE A 1005 5.32 -52.95 -1.19
N PRO A 1006 5.03 -52.66 0.09
CA PRO A 1006 5.13 -53.64 1.16
C PRO A 1006 4.04 -54.71 1.12
N GLU A 1007 4.27 -55.82 1.83
CA GLU A 1007 3.23 -56.79 2.16
C GLU A 1007 2.47 -56.37 3.45
N PRO A 1008 1.17 -56.68 3.58
CA PRO A 1008 0.32 -57.32 2.59
C PRO A 1008 -0.09 -56.34 1.47
N GLY A 1009 0.21 -56.73 0.23
CA GLY A 1009 -0.05 -55.92 -0.96
C GLY A 1009 0.14 -56.72 -2.24
N PRO A 1010 1.37 -57.09 -2.61
CA PRO A 1010 1.63 -58.02 -3.72
C PRO A 1010 0.94 -59.38 -3.57
N SER A 1011 0.91 -59.95 -2.35
CA SER A 1011 0.12 -61.14 -2.03
C SER A 1011 -1.38 -60.92 -2.24
N THR A 1012 -1.93 -59.76 -1.82
CA THR A 1012 -3.34 -59.40 -2.01
C THR A 1012 -3.70 -59.25 -3.49
N ILE A 1013 -2.85 -58.61 -4.30
CA ILE A 1013 -3.03 -58.56 -5.76
C ILE A 1013 -3.10 -60.00 -6.31
N THR A 1014 -2.18 -60.86 -5.91
CA THR A 1014 -2.10 -62.24 -6.43
C THR A 1014 -3.31 -63.09 -6.03
N ASN A 1015 -3.70 -63.05 -4.76
CA ASN A 1015 -4.85 -63.79 -4.24
C ASN A 1015 -6.18 -63.37 -4.88
N VAL A 1016 -6.36 -62.06 -5.15
CA VAL A 1016 -7.59 -61.54 -5.75
C VAL A 1016 -7.57 -61.66 -7.27
N CYS A 1017 -6.58 -61.07 -7.94
CA CYS A 1017 -6.52 -60.99 -9.39
C CYS A 1017 -6.32 -62.34 -10.08
N GLY A 1018 -5.69 -63.31 -9.41
CA GLY A 1018 -5.59 -64.68 -9.91
C GLY A 1018 -6.92 -65.46 -9.90
N ASN A 1019 -7.97 -64.96 -9.23
CA ASN A 1019 -9.23 -65.68 -9.00
C ASN A 1019 -10.50 -64.90 -9.43
N VAL A 1020 -10.42 -63.58 -9.62
CA VAL A 1020 -11.51 -62.76 -10.16
C VAL A 1020 -10.95 -61.59 -10.98
N LYS A 1021 -11.68 -61.16 -12.03
CA LYS A 1021 -11.35 -59.94 -12.78
C LYS A 1021 -11.20 -58.75 -11.83
N CYS A 1022 -10.00 -58.18 -11.78
CA CYS A 1022 -9.63 -57.17 -10.80
C CYS A 1022 -9.22 -55.84 -11.44
N VAL A 1023 -9.52 -54.74 -10.76
CA VAL A 1023 -8.90 -53.45 -11.00
C VAL A 1023 -7.98 -53.14 -9.82
N VAL A 1024 -6.69 -53.02 -10.07
CA VAL A 1024 -5.71 -52.58 -9.07
C VAL A 1024 -5.58 -51.07 -9.12
N VAL A 1025 -5.75 -50.43 -7.97
CA VAL A 1025 -5.53 -49.00 -7.74
C VAL A 1025 -4.26 -48.86 -6.90
N ILE A 1026 -3.19 -48.35 -7.49
CA ILE A 1026 -1.91 -48.12 -6.82
C ILE A 1026 -1.89 -46.72 -6.22
N VAL A 1027 -1.83 -46.66 -4.89
CA VAL A 1027 -1.61 -45.44 -4.11
C VAL A 1027 -0.12 -45.30 -3.83
N SER A 1028 0.56 -44.32 -4.42
CA SER A 1028 2.03 -44.21 -4.30
C SER A 1028 2.52 -42.78 -4.53
N GLY A 1029 3.67 -42.43 -3.95
CA GLY A 1029 4.29 -41.13 -4.21
C GLY A 1029 5.00 -41.04 -5.58
N ARG A 1030 5.10 -42.16 -6.29
CA ARG A 1030 6.02 -42.36 -7.41
C ARG A 1030 5.70 -43.66 -8.17
N PRO A 1031 6.29 -43.86 -9.36
CA PRO A 1031 6.34 -45.18 -9.99
C PRO A 1031 6.98 -46.22 -9.07
N VAL A 1032 6.39 -47.42 -9.03
CA VAL A 1032 6.80 -48.57 -8.20
C VAL A 1032 6.87 -49.83 -9.06
N VAL A 1033 7.59 -50.86 -8.58
CA VAL A 1033 7.67 -52.17 -9.23
C VAL A 1033 6.28 -52.80 -9.30
N ILE A 1034 5.76 -52.96 -10.52
CA ILE A 1034 4.42 -53.54 -10.77
C ILE A 1034 4.42 -54.60 -11.88
N GLU A 1035 5.46 -54.63 -12.72
CA GLU A 1035 5.59 -55.54 -13.87
C GLU A 1035 5.31 -57.03 -13.56
N PRO A 1036 5.81 -57.63 -12.45
CA PRO A 1036 5.56 -59.04 -12.14
C PRO A 1036 4.08 -59.41 -11.98
N TYR A 1037 3.23 -58.43 -11.66
CA TYR A 1037 1.80 -58.62 -11.40
C TYR A 1037 0.91 -58.22 -12.59
N LEU A 1038 1.47 -57.57 -13.63
CA LEU A 1038 0.71 -57.13 -14.80
C LEU A 1038 -0.06 -58.24 -15.55
N PRO A 1039 0.40 -59.51 -15.63
CA PRO A 1039 -0.34 -60.57 -16.33
C PRO A 1039 -1.71 -60.85 -15.69
N GLN A 1040 -1.79 -60.88 -14.37
CA GLN A 1040 -3.02 -61.20 -13.62
C GLN A 1040 -3.97 -60.00 -13.45
N ILE A 1041 -3.46 -58.77 -13.55
CA ILE A 1041 -4.27 -57.54 -13.34
C ILE A 1041 -5.13 -57.26 -14.57
N SER A 1042 -6.46 -57.15 -14.43
CA SER A 1042 -7.33 -56.81 -15.57
C SER A 1042 -7.34 -55.30 -15.87
N GLY A 1043 -7.33 -54.44 -14.85
CA GLY A 1043 -7.18 -52.99 -14.99
C GLY A 1043 -6.20 -52.43 -13.96
N LEU A 1044 -5.36 -51.46 -14.36
CA LEU A 1044 -4.35 -50.85 -13.48
C LEU A 1044 -4.48 -49.33 -13.51
N VAL A 1045 -4.67 -48.71 -12.34
CA VAL A 1045 -4.76 -47.26 -12.16
C VAL A 1045 -3.65 -46.81 -11.22
N ALA A 1046 -2.86 -45.82 -11.65
CA ALA A 1046 -2.01 -45.06 -10.75
C ALA A 1046 -2.84 -43.92 -10.15
N ALA A 1047 -3.10 -43.99 -8.84
CA ALA A 1047 -3.86 -42.99 -8.10
C ALA A 1047 -3.00 -41.91 -7.44
N TRP A 1048 -1.68 -42.10 -7.42
CA TRP A 1048 -0.72 -41.28 -6.69
C TRP A 1048 -1.06 -41.23 -5.20
N LEU A 1049 -0.91 -40.07 -4.55
CA LEU A 1049 -1.47 -39.80 -3.22
C LEU A 1049 -2.63 -38.80 -3.41
N PRO A 1050 -3.90 -39.28 -3.53
CA PRO A 1050 -5.02 -38.44 -3.93
C PRO A 1050 -5.53 -37.45 -2.85
N GLY A 1051 -5.16 -37.59 -1.58
CA GLY A 1051 -5.63 -36.70 -0.51
C GLY A 1051 -7.01 -37.11 0.05
N THR A 1052 -7.78 -36.16 0.59
CA THR A 1052 -8.98 -36.48 1.39
C THR A 1052 -10.18 -36.95 0.58
N GLU A 1053 -10.23 -36.70 -0.73
CA GLU A 1053 -11.46 -36.83 -1.51
C GLU A 1053 -11.48 -38.08 -2.41
N GLY A 1054 -11.45 -39.27 -1.78
CA GLY A 1054 -11.43 -40.58 -2.46
C GLY A 1054 -12.56 -40.82 -3.47
N GLN A 1055 -13.62 -40.02 -3.37
CA GLN A 1055 -14.74 -39.91 -4.33
C GLN A 1055 -14.27 -39.66 -5.78
N GLY A 1056 -13.15 -38.95 -5.97
CA GLY A 1056 -12.58 -38.73 -7.31
C GLY A 1056 -12.00 -40.00 -7.95
N VAL A 1057 -11.71 -41.04 -7.17
CA VAL A 1057 -11.35 -42.38 -7.67
C VAL A 1057 -12.59 -43.09 -8.18
N ALA A 1058 -13.67 -43.09 -7.40
CA ALA A 1058 -14.95 -43.67 -7.80
C ALA A 1058 -15.54 -43.00 -9.06
N ASP A 1059 -15.43 -41.67 -9.19
CA ASP A 1059 -15.87 -40.88 -10.36
C ASP A 1059 -15.44 -41.50 -11.71
N VAL A 1060 -14.19 -41.98 -11.82
CA VAL A 1060 -13.65 -42.54 -13.07
C VAL A 1060 -13.70 -44.07 -13.12
N LEU A 1061 -13.62 -44.76 -11.98
CA LEU A 1061 -13.78 -46.23 -11.95
C LEU A 1061 -15.18 -46.64 -12.43
N PHE A 1062 -16.21 -45.86 -12.09
CA PHE A 1062 -17.60 -46.13 -12.47
C PHE A 1062 -18.10 -45.32 -13.68
N GLY A 1063 -17.25 -44.46 -14.25
CA GLY A 1063 -17.53 -43.79 -15.53
C GLY A 1063 -18.45 -42.57 -15.45
N ASP A 1064 -18.61 -41.93 -14.29
CA ASP A 1064 -19.21 -40.59 -14.21
C ASP A 1064 -18.33 -39.56 -14.93
N TYR A 1065 -17.02 -39.81 -14.96
CA TYR A 1065 -16.02 -39.07 -15.72
C TYR A 1065 -15.08 -40.02 -16.46
N GLY A 1066 -14.46 -39.53 -17.55
CA GLY A 1066 -13.40 -40.24 -18.26
C GLY A 1066 -12.02 -40.08 -17.61
N PHE A 1067 -11.17 -41.10 -17.71
CA PHE A 1067 -9.75 -40.97 -17.38
C PHE A 1067 -9.07 -39.98 -18.33
N THR A 1068 -8.35 -38.99 -17.77
CA THR A 1068 -7.66 -37.94 -18.54
C THR A 1068 -6.18 -37.79 -18.19
N GLY A 1069 -5.76 -38.24 -17.00
CA GLY A 1069 -4.40 -38.07 -16.50
C GLY A 1069 -3.35 -38.74 -17.39
N LYS A 1070 -2.17 -38.10 -17.45
CA LYS A 1070 -1.01 -38.58 -18.23
C LYS A 1070 0.22 -38.67 -17.33
N LEU A 1071 0.99 -39.75 -17.43
CA LEU A 1071 2.18 -39.98 -16.62
C LEU A 1071 3.10 -38.74 -16.61
N PRO A 1072 3.31 -38.08 -15.46
CA PRO A 1072 4.24 -36.95 -15.32
C PRO A 1072 5.67 -37.42 -15.03
N ARG A 1073 5.85 -38.74 -14.91
CA ARG A 1073 7.11 -39.45 -14.67
C ARG A 1073 7.14 -40.71 -15.52
N THR A 1074 8.33 -41.12 -15.90
CA THR A 1074 8.60 -42.41 -16.54
C THR A 1074 8.34 -43.55 -15.55
N TRP A 1075 7.58 -44.58 -15.97
CA TRP A 1075 7.43 -45.81 -15.19
C TRP A 1075 8.49 -46.81 -15.65
N PHE A 1076 9.39 -47.21 -14.73
CA PHE A 1076 10.45 -48.18 -15.00
C PHE A 1076 9.93 -49.63 -14.96
N LYS A 1077 10.67 -50.55 -15.58
CA LYS A 1077 10.46 -52.00 -15.47
C LYS A 1077 11.06 -52.52 -14.17
N THR A 1078 12.36 -52.26 -13.97
CA THR A 1078 13.12 -52.58 -12.76
C THR A 1078 13.85 -51.36 -12.20
N ALA A 1079 14.10 -51.35 -10.88
CA ALA A 1079 14.79 -50.24 -10.22
C ALA A 1079 16.27 -50.08 -10.66
N ASP A 1080 16.86 -51.11 -11.28
CA ASP A 1080 18.22 -51.10 -11.82
C ASP A 1080 18.37 -50.19 -13.06
N GLN A 1081 17.27 -49.89 -13.75
CA GLN A 1081 17.27 -48.94 -14.87
C GLN A 1081 17.52 -47.49 -14.41
N LEU A 1082 17.44 -47.19 -13.11
CA LEU A 1082 17.40 -45.82 -12.60
C LEU A 1082 18.81 -45.23 -12.36
N PRO A 1083 19.04 -43.94 -12.71
CA PRO A 1083 18.07 -42.98 -13.23
C PRO A 1083 17.82 -43.16 -14.74
N MET A 1084 16.54 -43.07 -15.12
CA MET A 1084 16.06 -43.10 -16.50
C MET A 1084 14.86 -42.16 -16.61
N ASN A 1085 14.96 -41.19 -17.51
CA ASN A 1085 13.99 -40.12 -17.71
C ASN A 1085 13.76 -39.90 -19.21
N VAL A 1086 12.65 -39.26 -19.56
CA VAL A 1086 12.36 -38.90 -20.96
C VAL A 1086 13.50 -38.10 -21.59
N GLY A 1087 13.96 -38.54 -22.77
CA GLY A 1087 15.07 -37.95 -23.51
C GLY A 1087 16.45 -38.59 -23.27
N ASP A 1088 16.59 -39.49 -22.30
CA ASP A 1088 17.86 -40.20 -22.06
C ASP A 1088 18.16 -41.21 -23.21
N PRO A 1089 19.43 -41.46 -23.59
CA PRO A 1089 19.77 -42.41 -24.66
C PRO A 1089 19.38 -43.87 -24.37
N HIS A 1090 19.28 -44.25 -23.10
CA HIS A 1090 18.96 -45.59 -22.61
C HIS A 1090 17.48 -45.73 -22.19
N TYR A 1091 16.58 -44.97 -22.80
CA TYR A 1091 15.17 -44.89 -22.41
C TYR A 1091 14.35 -46.13 -22.81
N ASP A 1092 14.23 -47.08 -21.88
CA ASP A 1092 13.44 -48.33 -22.02
C ASP A 1092 12.37 -48.50 -20.92
N PRO A 1093 11.30 -47.69 -20.92
CA PRO A 1093 10.29 -47.67 -19.86
C PRO A 1093 9.30 -48.84 -19.96
N LEU A 1094 8.65 -49.15 -18.83
CA LEU A 1094 7.44 -50.00 -18.78
C LEU A 1094 6.23 -49.23 -19.31
N TYR A 1095 6.07 -47.99 -18.85
CA TYR A 1095 5.13 -47.02 -19.40
C TYR A 1095 5.87 -45.68 -19.62
N PRO A 1096 5.93 -45.16 -20.86
CA PRO A 1096 6.67 -43.94 -21.14
C PRO A 1096 6.03 -42.72 -20.49
N PHE A 1097 6.84 -41.68 -20.30
CA PHE A 1097 6.35 -40.36 -19.92
C PHE A 1097 5.24 -39.89 -20.86
N GLY A 1098 4.19 -39.29 -20.30
CA GLY A 1098 3.00 -38.88 -21.04
C GLY A 1098 2.03 -40.02 -21.40
N PHE A 1099 2.33 -41.28 -21.06
CA PHE A 1099 1.38 -42.39 -21.24
C PHE A 1099 0.14 -42.22 -20.35
N GLY A 1100 -0.99 -42.78 -20.78
CA GLY A 1100 -2.23 -42.83 -20.00
C GLY A 1100 -3.40 -43.11 -20.92
N LEU A 1101 -4.05 -44.24 -20.72
CA LEU A 1101 -5.27 -44.61 -21.44
C LEU A 1101 -6.41 -43.67 -21.06
N GLN A 1102 -7.37 -43.50 -21.97
CA GLN A 1102 -8.54 -42.65 -21.77
C GLN A 1102 -9.80 -43.49 -21.79
N THR A 1103 -10.83 -43.02 -21.09
CA THR A 1103 -12.20 -43.56 -21.17
C THR A 1103 -13.16 -42.41 -21.43
N THR A 1104 -14.35 -42.72 -21.95
CA THR A 1104 -15.48 -41.78 -21.99
C THR A 1104 -16.35 -41.96 -20.76
N ALA A 1105 -17.07 -40.91 -20.35
CA ALA A 1105 -18.17 -41.06 -19.40
C ALA A 1105 -19.29 -41.94 -20.00
N ARG A 1106 -20.12 -42.54 -19.15
CA ARG A 1106 -21.28 -43.38 -19.53
C ARG A 1106 -22.62 -42.70 -19.25
#